data_AF-A0A940P0Q6-F1
#
_entry.id   AF-A0A940P0Q6-F1
#
_cell.length_a   1.000
_cell.length_b   1.000
_cell.length_c   1.000
_cell.angle_alpha   90.00
_cell.angle_beta   90.00
_cell.angle_gamma   90.00
#
_symmetry.space_group_name_H-M   'P 1'
#
loop_
_entity.id
_entity.type
_entity.pdbx_description
1 polymer ?
#
loop_
_entity_poly.entity_id
_entity_poly.type
_entity_poly.pdbx_seq_one_letter_code
_entity_poly.pdbx_strand_id
1 'polypeptide(L)'
;ADGTKIDDMLIRQYADRFRADALGLKAGSHKIKVVPVISGKEDGSKAAEVNITTTAHLRTGFGFVNGSSSGAYNDDGTLKSNAAVIYVTEKTKDSVKVTLPDKKGTATELTGVQNIITNLKSNTKCQPVCIRFIGNITDPGDMPKGDLMVDTVTCGLTVEGIGKDTTFNGFGLVMKNCSNVEVRNIGFMNCNSSEGDNCGLQQGNNHIWVHNCDMFYGDAGSDADQVKGDGALDTKTSTYITHSFNHFWDNGKCNLQGMKSETTENYITYHHNWYDHSDSRHPRIRTCSVHIFNNYFDGNAKYGVGVTMGASAFVENNYFRNCKYPMLISMQGSDVATGEGTFSGEDGGVIKSYGNVITGDLTKSFVTYQQNNSDFDAYAASSATEQVPGSVKAKQGGTSYNNFDTNASLMYNYTPDKAEDVPNIVMAGAGRVQGGDFQWKFDNSSADASYTVDADLKAALVAYKDSIVAIGTGFTDSTDPVTPTEQPTQPQPTEQPTQPQPTEQPTQQPTQPQPTDPIDIPTVDYAQVIYASPNGGGSGKTEQDPTDVLTAIKTVPAGGIIYLLGGTYKYTNTILIEQNNSGQAGKYKTIAAYKGADVVFDFTGQAVSSSARGFVLDGSYWHFYGFEITQAGDNGMLLSGNNNIIEMMVFNDNEDTGLQISRYRTDAANLASWPSNNLVKNCTSLNNCDEATMENADGFAAKLTCGEGNVFDGCISYNNSDDGWDLYAKEETGPIGVVTLKNCIAFRNGFTEDGRGYGDCDGNGFKLGGGGIGTRHKVENCLAFENLNCGFTDNNNPEFGDMKNCTAYNNNLKGAKANYMVYRCSTSATFQNMVSYYSVGKVSQTKISSIKAGNDKFVGTMTDGLYYNSKYYLASKETMTNGAKLGTNPTVSDSDFMTLNVPAMGSTAFHKAWRNADGSPNPGGFAETPANGTYAKLGYHMVNGVSQTATPAIGVPAHQQDPTEQPTEKPTEQPTEQPTQAQPTDGLPEVTMYGDVDCNGKLDILDVIALNKNLLTGDPISDQGRVNADVDRSNPYAPDETDSLNILKAVVELITLPLGN
;
A
#
# COMPACT_ATOMS: atom_id res chain seq x y z
N ALA A 1 -26.53 -2.24 5.57
CA ALA A 1 -25.60 -2.94 6.49
C ALA A 1 -26.22 -2.97 7.88
N ASP A 2 -25.72 -3.80 8.79
CA ASP A 2 -26.11 -3.85 10.22
C ASP A 2 -27.63 -3.97 10.48
N GLY A 3 -28.32 -4.74 9.64
CA GLY A 3 -29.78 -4.91 9.71
C GLY A 3 -30.60 -3.76 9.08
N THR A 4 -29.97 -2.63 8.73
CA THR A 4 -30.58 -1.61 7.86
C THR A 4 -30.50 -2.07 6.39
N LYS A 5 -31.65 -2.11 5.72
CA LYS A 5 -31.73 -2.35 4.26
C LYS A 5 -30.99 -1.22 3.53
N ILE A 6 -30.24 -1.57 2.49
CA ILE A 6 -29.67 -0.58 1.55
C ILE A 6 -30.81 -0.04 0.67
N ASP A 7 -30.82 1.27 0.41
CA ASP A 7 -31.76 1.90 -0.53
C ASP A 7 -31.62 1.28 -1.92
N ASP A 8 -32.74 0.94 -2.57
CA ASP A 8 -32.70 0.22 -3.85
C ASP A 8 -31.89 0.97 -4.93
N MET A 9 -31.91 2.30 -4.92
CA MET A 9 -31.12 3.14 -5.85
C MET A 9 -29.60 2.97 -5.72
N LEU A 10 -29.09 2.47 -4.59
CA LEU A 10 -27.66 2.18 -4.40
C LEU A 10 -27.26 0.81 -4.94
N ILE A 11 -28.22 0.03 -5.44
CA ILE A 11 -28.00 -1.28 -6.07
C ILE A 11 -27.97 -1.10 -7.59
N ARG A 12 -26.93 -1.63 -8.25
CA ARG A 12 -26.71 -1.53 -9.71
C ARG A 12 -26.47 -2.91 -10.33
N GLN A 13 -26.95 -3.07 -11.56
CA GLN A 13 -26.67 -4.18 -12.46
C GLN A 13 -25.68 -3.69 -13.52
N TYR A 14 -24.58 -4.42 -13.68
CA TYR A 14 -23.67 -4.34 -14.83
C TYR A 14 -23.95 -5.55 -15.74
N ALA A 15 -23.21 -5.71 -16.84
CA ALA A 15 -23.40 -6.87 -17.73
C ALA A 15 -23.09 -8.20 -17.02
N ASP A 16 -22.13 -8.19 -16.10
CA ASP A 16 -21.47 -9.35 -15.48
C ASP A 16 -21.82 -9.59 -14.00
N ARG A 17 -22.27 -8.54 -13.29
CA ARG A 17 -22.39 -8.54 -11.82
C ARG A 17 -23.43 -7.55 -11.29
N PHE A 18 -23.81 -7.73 -10.03
CA PHE A 18 -24.51 -6.73 -9.23
C PHE A 18 -23.56 -6.05 -8.25
N ARG A 19 -23.82 -4.77 -7.96
CA ARG A 19 -23.13 -3.95 -6.94
C ARG A 19 -24.16 -3.38 -5.97
N ALA A 20 -23.80 -3.22 -4.71
CA ALA A 20 -24.55 -2.40 -3.75
C ALA A 20 -23.56 -1.57 -2.92
N ASP A 21 -23.69 -0.24 -2.95
CA ASP A 21 -22.87 0.65 -2.13
C ASP A 21 -23.55 0.95 -0.79
N ALA A 22 -22.86 0.79 0.33
CA ALA A 22 -23.41 0.97 1.68
C ALA A 22 -22.92 2.28 2.30
N LEU A 23 -23.59 3.40 2.00
CA LEU A 23 -23.13 4.75 2.35
C LEU A 23 -23.55 5.19 3.75
N GLY A 24 -22.73 6.05 4.36
CA GLY A 24 -23.04 6.68 5.66
C GLY A 24 -22.67 5.86 6.89
N LEU A 25 -21.62 5.05 6.80
CA LEU A 25 -21.16 4.13 7.84
C LEU A 25 -20.09 4.76 8.75
N LYS A 26 -19.82 4.11 9.89
CA LYS A 26 -18.95 4.58 10.97
C LYS A 26 -17.64 3.79 10.99
N ALA A 27 -16.56 4.34 11.56
CA ALA A 27 -15.26 3.66 11.60
C ALA A 27 -15.36 2.29 12.29
N GLY A 28 -14.72 1.29 11.66
CA GLY A 28 -14.66 -0.08 12.14
C GLY A 28 -15.34 -1.05 11.18
N SER A 29 -15.86 -2.14 11.74
CA SER A 29 -16.46 -3.24 10.96
C SER A 29 -17.99 -3.19 10.95
N HIS A 30 -18.55 -3.40 9.77
CA HIS A 30 -19.98 -3.50 9.51
C HIS A 30 -20.31 -4.84 8.83
N LYS A 31 -21.54 -5.32 9.02
CA LYS A 31 -22.05 -6.53 8.35
C LYS A 31 -22.94 -6.17 7.17
N ILE A 32 -22.59 -6.66 5.99
CA ILE A 32 -23.50 -6.75 4.84
C ILE A 32 -24.12 -8.15 4.81
N LYS A 33 -25.44 -8.19 4.62
CA LYS A 33 -26.22 -9.41 4.39
C LYS A 33 -26.94 -9.27 3.06
N VAL A 34 -26.75 -10.22 2.17
CA VAL A 34 -27.48 -10.34 0.90
C VAL A 34 -28.47 -11.49 1.04
N VAL A 35 -29.74 -11.27 0.69
CA VAL A 35 -30.79 -12.29 0.77
C VAL A 35 -31.50 -12.37 -0.58
N PRO A 36 -31.53 -13.53 -1.26
CA PRO A 36 -32.21 -13.65 -2.54
C PRO A 36 -33.73 -13.62 -2.35
N VAL A 37 -34.42 -12.92 -3.25
CA VAL A 37 -35.89 -12.84 -3.28
C VAL A 37 -36.41 -13.83 -4.32
N ILE A 38 -37.01 -14.93 -3.86
CA ILE A 38 -37.53 -16.01 -4.70
C ILE A 38 -39.06 -15.96 -4.66
N SER A 39 -39.69 -15.88 -5.83
CA SER A 39 -41.16 -15.76 -5.98
C SER A 39 -41.78 -14.64 -5.12
N GLY A 40 -41.08 -13.50 -5.02
CA GLY A 40 -41.50 -12.34 -4.23
C GLY A 40 -41.33 -12.46 -2.71
N LYS A 41 -40.49 -13.40 -2.22
CA LYS A 41 -40.17 -13.55 -0.79
C LYS A 41 -38.68 -13.75 -0.57
N GLU A 42 -38.13 -13.13 0.47
CA GLU A 42 -36.76 -13.38 0.92
C GLU A 42 -36.59 -14.85 1.36
N ASP A 43 -35.61 -15.54 0.76
CA ASP A 43 -35.19 -16.87 1.19
C ASP A 43 -33.96 -16.74 2.10
N GLY A 44 -34.21 -16.48 3.38
CA GLY A 44 -33.18 -16.34 4.41
C GLY A 44 -32.29 -17.56 4.61
N SER A 45 -32.65 -18.74 4.07
CA SER A 45 -31.80 -19.95 4.09
C SER A 45 -30.65 -19.89 3.07
N LYS A 46 -30.75 -18.99 2.09
CA LYS A 46 -29.75 -18.73 1.04
C LYS A 46 -29.08 -17.37 1.20
N ALA A 47 -29.14 -16.80 2.40
CA ALA A 47 -28.51 -15.52 2.69
C ALA A 47 -26.98 -15.65 2.76
N ALA A 48 -26.25 -14.76 2.09
CA ALA A 48 -24.82 -14.57 2.27
C ALA A 48 -24.59 -13.44 3.29
N GLU A 49 -23.56 -13.58 4.14
CA GLU A 49 -23.11 -12.53 5.06
C GLU A 49 -21.61 -12.32 4.92
N VAL A 50 -21.20 -11.06 4.88
CA VAL A 50 -19.80 -10.63 4.85
C VAL A 50 -19.59 -9.48 5.82
N ASN A 51 -18.47 -9.48 6.52
CA ASN A 51 -18.04 -8.33 7.31
C ASN A 51 -17.13 -7.47 6.41
N ILE A 52 -17.38 -6.17 6.37
CA ILE A 52 -16.54 -5.18 5.71
C ILE A 52 -15.90 -4.28 6.78
N THR A 53 -14.68 -3.81 6.53
CA THR A 53 -14.02 -2.76 7.33
C THR A 53 -14.06 -1.46 6.56
N THR A 54 -14.28 -0.35 7.27
CA THR A 54 -14.47 0.96 6.64
C THR A 54 -13.75 2.05 7.47
N THR A 55 -13.05 2.99 6.81
CA THR A 55 -11.98 3.84 7.40
C THR A 55 -12.25 5.36 7.34
N ALA A 56 -11.80 6.16 8.31
CA ALA A 56 -12.21 7.59 8.39
C ALA A 56 -11.85 8.43 7.13
N HIS A 57 -12.79 9.20 6.58
CA HIS A 57 -12.43 10.32 5.69
C HIS A 57 -11.76 11.42 6.55
N LEU A 58 -10.55 11.83 6.19
CA LEU A 58 -9.73 12.74 6.99
C LEU A 58 -10.27 14.19 6.99
N ARG A 59 -11.13 14.49 7.96
CA ARG A 59 -11.71 15.84 8.21
C ARG A 59 -10.69 16.74 8.89
N THR A 60 -9.79 17.28 8.10
CA THR A 60 -8.68 18.14 8.54
C THR A 60 -8.59 19.35 7.60
N GLY A 61 -7.93 20.42 8.03
CA GLY A 61 -7.87 21.67 7.27
C GLY A 61 -8.81 22.76 7.76
N PHE A 62 -8.67 23.96 7.19
CA PHE A 62 -9.43 25.14 7.59
C PHE A 62 -10.94 25.02 7.36
N GLY A 63 -11.42 24.08 6.53
CA GLY A 63 -12.86 23.78 6.41
C GLY A 63 -13.56 23.34 7.71
N PHE A 64 -12.80 23.00 8.75
CA PHE A 64 -13.31 22.51 10.05
C PHE A 64 -12.93 23.42 11.23
N VAL A 65 -12.45 24.64 10.98
CA VAL A 65 -12.06 25.61 12.02
C VAL A 65 -13.20 26.61 12.25
N ASN A 66 -13.75 26.65 13.46
CA ASN A 66 -14.88 27.51 13.86
C ASN A 66 -16.21 27.24 13.11
N GLY A 67 -16.31 26.12 12.40
CA GLY A 67 -17.48 25.65 11.67
C GLY A 67 -17.25 24.23 11.14
N SER A 68 -18.11 23.79 10.22
CA SER A 68 -18.06 22.45 9.63
C SER A 68 -18.33 22.53 8.13
N SER A 69 -17.58 21.73 7.36
CA SER A 69 -17.77 21.52 5.92
C SER A 69 -18.45 20.19 5.58
N SER A 70 -18.94 19.44 6.57
CA SER A 70 -19.45 18.06 6.40
C SER A 70 -20.86 17.96 5.79
N GLY A 71 -21.42 19.07 5.31
CA GLY A 71 -22.65 19.11 4.51
C GLY A 71 -23.85 18.48 5.22
N ALA A 72 -24.34 17.38 4.66
CA ALA A 72 -25.45 16.57 5.16
C ALA A 72 -25.04 15.38 6.05
N TYR A 73 -23.74 15.13 6.20
CA TYR A 73 -23.16 14.19 7.17
C TYR A 73 -22.81 14.93 8.47
N ASN A 74 -22.66 14.26 9.61
CA ASN A 74 -22.03 14.92 10.78
C ASN A 74 -20.51 15.02 10.52
N ASP A 75 -19.72 15.51 11.49
CA ASP A 75 -18.26 15.69 11.34
C ASP A 75 -17.47 14.38 11.41
N ASP A 76 -17.99 13.40 10.66
CA ASP A 76 -17.78 12.01 10.91
C ASP A 76 -17.96 11.17 9.65
N GLY A 77 -19.12 11.19 9.00
CA GLY A 77 -19.45 10.27 7.91
C GLY A 77 -20.71 9.45 8.12
N THR A 78 -21.38 9.52 9.28
CA THR A 78 -22.79 9.12 9.38
C THR A 78 -23.69 10.23 8.83
N LEU A 79 -24.74 9.84 8.11
CA LEU A 79 -25.69 10.80 7.56
C LEU A 79 -26.51 11.44 8.69
N LYS A 80 -26.73 12.76 8.65
CA LYS A 80 -27.62 13.43 9.63
C LYS A 80 -29.01 12.81 9.57
N SER A 81 -29.57 12.43 10.72
CA SER A 81 -30.82 11.66 10.82
C SER A 81 -32.08 12.37 10.31
N ASN A 82 -31.99 13.68 10.04
CA ASN A 82 -33.02 14.49 9.40
C ASN A 82 -32.68 14.93 7.97
N ALA A 83 -31.60 14.43 7.37
CA ALA A 83 -31.20 14.82 6.01
C ALA A 83 -32.18 14.29 4.95
N ALA A 84 -32.45 15.10 3.93
CA ALA A 84 -33.14 14.65 2.72
C ALA A 84 -32.12 14.02 1.76
N VAL A 85 -32.26 12.73 1.47
CA VAL A 85 -31.46 12.04 0.44
C VAL A 85 -32.19 12.10 -0.89
N ILE A 86 -31.48 12.45 -1.96
CA ILE A 86 -32.03 12.65 -3.30
C ILE A 86 -31.16 11.90 -4.29
N TYR A 87 -31.74 10.96 -5.03
CA TYR A 87 -31.02 10.13 -6.01
C TYR A 87 -31.18 10.67 -7.43
N VAL A 88 -30.05 10.94 -8.08
CA VAL A 88 -29.95 11.49 -9.43
C VAL A 88 -29.19 10.50 -10.32
N THR A 89 -29.75 10.26 -11.50
CA THR A 89 -29.17 9.44 -12.57
C THR A 89 -29.29 10.21 -13.87
N GLU A 90 -28.56 9.82 -14.92
CA GLU A 90 -28.69 10.44 -16.24
C GLU A 90 -30.15 10.48 -16.74
N LYS A 91 -30.90 9.39 -16.49
CA LYS A 91 -32.32 9.26 -16.83
C LYS A 91 -33.26 10.13 -15.97
N THR A 92 -32.81 10.61 -14.81
CA THR A 92 -33.66 11.33 -13.83
C THR A 92 -33.22 12.74 -13.49
N LYS A 93 -32.09 13.25 -13.99
CA LYS A 93 -31.59 14.61 -13.72
C LYS A 93 -32.64 15.72 -13.87
N ASP A 94 -33.50 15.62 -14.87
CA ASP A 94 -34.57 16.60 -15.14
C ASP A 94 -35.93 16.25 -14.51
N SER A 95 -36.13 14.99 -14.11
CA SER A 95 -37.42 14.46 -13.65
C SER A 95 -37.44 13.97 -12.19
N VAL A 96 -36.30 14.03 -11.49
CA VAL A 96 -36.16 13.66 -10.08
C VAL A 96 -37.09 14.53 -9.24
N LYS A 97 -37.82 13.91 -8.31
CA LYS A 97 -38.79 14.60 -7.45
C LYS A 97 -38.44 14.46 -5.97
N VAL A 98 -38.68 15.54 -5.23
CA VAL A 98 -38.56 15.60 -3.77
C VAL A 98 -39.57 16.60 -3.23
N THR A 99 -40.07 16.38 -2.01
CA THR A 99 -40.86 17.36 -1.27
C THR A 99 -39.98 17.99 -0.19
N LEU A 100 -39.66 19.28 -0.35
CA LEU A 100 -38.87 20.06 0.60
C LEU A 100 -39.67 21.29 1.08
N PRO A 101 -39.37 21.86 2.25
CA PRO A 101 -39.98 23.12 2.67
C PRO A 101 -39.50 24.28 1.78
N ASP A 102 -40.44 25.15 1.39
CA ASP A 102 -40.14 26.47 0.84
C ASP A 102 -39.57 27.40 1.94
N LYS A 103 -39.19 28.61 1.55
CA LYS A 103 -38.63 29.61 2.48
C LYS A 103 -39.60 30.08 3.59
N LYS A 104 -40.87 29.67 3.54
CA LYS A 104 -41.90 29.90 4.58
C LYS A 104 -42.12 28.67 5.46
N GLY A 105 -41.54 27.52 5.13
CA GLY A 105 -41.77 26.22 5.78
C GLY A 105 -42.86 25.36 5.13
N THR A 106 -43.32 25.72 3.93
CA THR A 106 -44.40 25.01 3.20
C THR A 106 -43.83 23.84 2.43
N ALA A 107 -44.24 22.61 2.76
CA ALA A 107 -43.87 21.42 1.98
C ALA A 107 -44.29 21.57 0.51
N THR A 108 -43.30 21.56 -0.39
CA THR A 108 -43.44 21.87 -1.82
C THR A 108 -42.77 20.77 -2.62
N GLU A 109 -43.48 20.19 -3.60
CA GLU A 109 -42.88 19.25 -4.56
C GLU A 109 -42.02 20.02 -5.56
N LEU A 110 -40.78 19.57 -5.73
CA LEU A 110 -39.79 20.10 -6.67
C LEU A 110 -39.51 19.04 -7.75
N THR A 111 -39.08 19.47 -8.95
CA THR A 111 -38.76 18.55 -10.05
C THR A 111 -37.52 19.03 -10.82
N GLY A 112 -36.55 18.14 -11.03
CA GLY A 112 -35.28 18.43 -11.68
C GLY A 112 -34.20 18.94 -10.71
N VAL A 113 -32.96 18.50 -10.89
CA VAL A 113 -31.87 18.67 -9.92
C VAL A 113 -31.52 20.14 -9.63
N GLN A 114 -31.46 20.99 -10.66
CA GLN A 114 -31.15 22.41 -10.47
C GLN A 114 -32.30 23.18 -9.77
N ASN A 115 -33.56 22.81 -10.00
CA ASN A 115 -34.70 23.38 -9.25
C ASN A 115 -34.63 23.01 -7.76
N ILE A 116 -34.20 21.79 -7.45
CA ILE A 116 -33.99 21.31 -6.08
C ILE A 116 -32.92 22.15 -5.39
N ILE A 117 -31.74 22.30 -6.00
CA ILE A 117 -30.64 23.14 -5.50
C ILE A 117 -31.10 24.61 -5.33
N THR A 118 -31.86 25.13 -6.29
CA THR A 118 -32.39 26.51 -6.28
C THR A 118 -33.37 26.76 -5.12
N ASN A 119 -34.11 25.76 -4.65
CA ASN A 119 -34.94 25.90 -3.44
C ASN A 119 -34.12 26.04 -2.15
N LEU A 120 -32.87 25.57 -2.13
CA LEU A 120 -31.99 25.66 -0.95
C LEU A 120 -31.42 27.08 -0.75
N LYS A 121 -31.38 27.89 -1.82
CA LYS A 121 -30.84 29.26 -1.80
C LYS A 121 -31.46 30.12 -0.71
N SER A 122 -30.67 30.49 0.30
CA SER A 122 -31.10 31.28 1.48
C SER A 122 -32.23 30.63 2.30
N ASN A 123 -32.45 29.31 2.19
CA ASN A 123 -33.60 28.63 2.77
C ASN A 123 -33.28 28.05 4.16
N THR A 124 -33.37 28.89 5.18
CA THR A 124 -33.19 28.52 6.60
C THR A 124 -34.36 27.69 7.19
N LYS A 125 -35.29 27.20 6.34
CA LYS A 125 -36.34 26.25 6.72
C LYS A 125 -36.07 24.84 6.21
N CYS A 126 -35.11 24.66 5.30
CA CYS A 126 -34.71 23.34 4.83
C CYS A 126 -33.81 22.64 5.85
N GLN A 127 -34.08 21.35 6.05
CA GLN A 127 -33.16 20.38 6.62
C GLN A 127 -31.89 20.22 5.74
N PRO A 128 -30.83 19.56 6.24
CA PRO A 128 -29.69 19.22 5.40
C PRO A 128 -30.08 18.36 4.19
N VAL A 129 -29.37 18.48 3.08
CA VAL A 129 -29.69 17.77 1.82
C VAL A 129 -28.47 17.05 1.29
N CYS A 130 -28.61 15.76 0.98
CA CYS A 130 -27.59 14.98 0.29
C CYS A 130 -28.10 14.63 -1.11
N ILE A 131 -27.40 15.08 -2.14
CA ILE A 131 -27.70 14.78 -3.54
C ILE A 131 -26.69 13.74 -4.03
N ARG A 132 -27.19 12.54 -4.31
CA ARG A 132 -26.43 11.34 -4.70
C ARG A 132 -26.53 11.13 -6.20
N PHE A 133 -25.46 11.36 -6.93
CA PHE A 133 -25.37 11.16 -8.38
C PHE A 133 -24.85 9.75 -8.68
N ILE A 134 -25.39 9.11 -9.73
CA ILE A 134 -25.09 7.72 -10.08
C ILE A 134 -24.92 7.58 -11.59
N GLY A 135 -23.73 7.15 -12.03
CA GLY A 135 -23.39 6.92 -13.44
C GLY A 135 -22.87 8.16 -14.17
N ASN A 136 -22.78 8.07 -15.50
CA ASN A 136 -22.32 9.13 -16.38
C ASN A 136 -23.42 10.18 -16.60
N ILE A 137 -23.42 11.24 -15.79
CA ILE A 137 -24.38 12.34 -15.89
C ILE A 137 -23.90 13.30 -16.98
N THR A 138 -24.70 13.49 -18.03
CA THR A 138 -24.51 14.57 -19.02
C THR A 138 -25.36 15.78 -18.65
N ASP A 139 -25.16 16.90 -19.33
CA ASP A 139 -25.88 18.18 -19.20
C ASP A 139 -27.37 18.04 -18.75
N PRO A 140 -27.73 18.49 -17.54
CA PRO A 140 -29.13 18.73 -17.15
C PRO A 140 -29.77 19.86 -17.96
N GLY A 141 -31.09 19.78 -18.16
CA GLY A 141 -31.86 20.73 -18.97
C GLY A 141 -32.08 22.12 -18.36
N ASP A 142 -31.73 22.31 -17.09
CA ASP A 142 -31.59 23.63 -16.45
C ASP A 142 -30.21 23.73 -15.80
N MET A 143 -29.36 24.60 -16.36
CA MET A 143 -28.00 24.89 -15.88
C MET A 143 -27.68 26.37 -16.09
N PRO A 144 -27.71 27.21 -15.04
CA PRO A 144 -27.28 28.59 -15.11
C PRO A 144 -25.82 28.68 -15.60
N LYS A 145 -25.61 29.21 -16.82
CA LYS A 145 -24.32 29.27 -17.54
C LYS A 145 -23.71 27.93 -18.03
N GLY A 146 -24.45 26.82 -17.93
CA GLY A 146 -23.90 25.49 -18.24
C GLY A 146 -23.22 24.79 -17.06
N ASP A 147 -23.46 25.26 -15.83
CA ASP A 147 -23.05 24.61 -14.59
C ASP A 147 -24.26 24.21 -13.74
N LEU A 148 -24.08 23.20 -12.88
CA LEU A 148 -24.92 23.10 -11.68
C LEU A 148 -24.55 24.23 -10.72
N MET A 149 -25.49 25.12 -10.43
CA MET A 149 -25.24 26.33 -9.65
C MET A 149 -25.84 26.24 -8.25
N VAL A 150 -24.97 26.13 -7.26
CA VAL A 150 -25.26 26.23 -5.82
C VAL A 150 -25.02 27.67 -5.37
N ASP A 151 -26.06 28.34 -4.85
CA ASP A 151 -25.96 29.74 -4.45
C ASP A 151 -26.66 30.03 -3.12
N THR A 152 -25.95 30.68 -2.19
CA THR A 152 -26.41 31.10 -0.86
C THR A 152 -26.98 29.93 -0.03
N VAL A 153 -26.45 28.72 -0.21
CA VAL A 153 -26.91 27.53 0.53
C VAL A 153 -26.18 27.44 1.87
N THR A 154 -26.93 27.29 2.96
CA THR A 154 -26.40 27.24 4.34
C THR A 154 -27.10 26.19 5.23
N CYS A 155 -27.90 25.28 4.65
CA CYS A 155 -28.64 24.25 5.40
C CYS A 155 -27.81 22.99 5.72
N GLY A 156 -26.58 22.92 5.23
CA GLY A 156 -25.85 21.67 5.03
C GLY A 156 -26.23 21.03 3.70
N LEU A 157 -25.29 20.97 2.78
CA LEU A 157 -25.45 20.31 1.48
C LEU A 157 -24.27 19.36 1.25
N THR A 158 -24.55 18.12 0.88
CA THR A 158 -23.55 17.23 0.27
C THR A 158 -23.93 16.98 -1.19
N VAL A 159 -22.96 17.11 -2.08
CA VAL A 159 -23.02 16.74 -3.49
C VAL A 159 -22.05 15.55 -3.66
N GLU A 160 -22.56 14.33 -3.68
CA GLU A 160 -21.74 13.12 -3.76
C GLU A 160 -22.04 12.27 -4.98
N GLY A 161 -21.00 11.77 -5.65
CA GLY A 161 -21.12 10.68 -6.61
C GLY A 161 -21.05 9.32 -5.91
N ILE A 162 -21.72 8.31 -6.48
CA ILE A 162 -21.81 6.97 -5.87
C ILE A 162 -20.94 5.97 -6.62
N GLY A 163 -20.03 5.33 -5.88
CA GLY A 163 -19.08 4.36 -6.43
C GLY A 163 -18.02 4.99 -7.35
N LYS A 164 -17.24 4.14 -8.00
CA LYS A 164 -16.16 4.56 -8.91
C LYS A 164 -16.65 5.13 -10.25
N ASP A 165 -17.94 4.99 -10.52
CA ASP A 165 -18.58 5.07 -11.83
C ASP A 165 -19.43 6.34 -12.06
N THR A 166 -19.43 7.28 -11.10
CA THR A 166 -20.15 8.56 -11.26
C THR A 166 -19.27 9.65 -11.86
N THR A 167 -19.76 10.32 -12.90
CA THR A 167 -19.10 11.46 -13.55
C THR A 167 -20.09 12.60 -13.84
N PHE A 168 -19.59 13.84 -13.86
CA PHE A 168 -20.23 14.98 -14.48
C PHE A 168 -19.51 15.21 -15.81
N ASN A 169 -20.18 14.98 -16.93
CA ASN A 169 -19.59 14.91 -18.26
C ASN A 169 -20.24 15.95 -19.18
N GLY A 170 -19.51 17.02 -19.47
CA GLY A 170 -20.02 18.22 -20.16
C GLY A 170 -20.10 19.46 -19.27
N PHE A 171 -20.32 19.33 -17.96
CA PHE A 171 -20.64 20.47 -17.09
C PHE A 171 -19.87 20.50 -15.76
N GLY A 172 -19.76 21.69 -15.16
CA GLY A 172 -19.10 21.94 -13.89
C GLY A 172 -20.05 22.14 -12.72
N LEU A 173 -19.47 22.30 -11.52
CA LEU A 173 -20.19 22.64 -10.28
C LEU A 173 -19.74 24.03 -9.78
N VAL A 174 -20.68 24.96 -9.66
CA VAL A 174 -20.39 26.36 -9.27
C VAL A 174 -21.02 26.70 -7.91
N MET A 175 -20.18 27.18 -6.98
CA MET A 175 -20.59 27.56 -5.63
C MET A 175 -20.40 29.06 -5.38
N LYS A 176 -21.47 29.73 -4.94
CA LYS A 176 -21.50 31.18 -4.64
C LYS A 176 -22.19 31.45 -3.31
N ASN A 177 -21.56 32.22 -2.42
CA ASN A 177 -22.10 32.66 -1.13
C ASN A 177 -22.52 31.51 -0.17
N CYS A 178 -21.97 30.31 -0.36
CA CYS A 178 -22.39 29.09 0.35
C CYS A 178 -21.65 28.86 1.66
N SER A 179 -22.23 28.04 2.55
CA SER A 179 -21.55 27.56 3.74
C SER A 179 -22.03 26.19 4.21
N ASN A 180 -21.12 25.41 4.79
CA ASN A 180 -21.28 24.00 5.13
C ASN A 180 -21.71 23.17 3.90
N VAL A 181 -20.78 23.05 2.95
CA VAL A 181 -20.97 22.25 1.72
C VAL A 181 -19.83 21.26 1.52
N GLU A 182 -20.20 20.02 1.27
CA GLU A 182 -19.31 18.89 0.95
C GLU A 182 -19.51 18.51 -0.53
N VAL A 183 -18.42 18.34 -1.28
CA VAL A 183 -18.44 17.87 -2.67
C VAL A 183 -17.46 16.71 -2.80
N ARG A 184 -17.93 15.52 -3.19
CA ARG A 184 -17.06 14.32 -3.17
C ARG A 184 -17.36 13.23 -4.18
N ASN A 185 -16.34 12.44 -4.51
CA ASN A 185 -16.46 11.21 -5.30
C ASN A 185 -17.10 11.41 -6.69
N ILE A 186 -16.68 12.45 -7.41
CA ILE A 186 -17.16 12.80 -8.76
C ILE A 186 -15.97 12.94 -9.70
N GLY A 187 -16.06 12.34 -10.89
CA GLY A 187 -15.14 12.63 -11.99
C GLY A 187 -15.72 13.72 -12.89
N PHE A 188 -15.05 14.87 -12.97
CA PHE A 188 -15.45 15.98 -13.82
C PHE A 188 -14.75 15.88 -15.18
N MET A 189 -15.52 15.63 -16.24
CA MET A 189 -15.03 15.34 -17.60
C MET A 189 -15.60 16.34 -18.61
N ASN A 190 -14.79 16.74 -19.59
CA ASN A 190 -15.21 17.55 -20.74
C ASN A 190 -16.04 18.81 -20.37
N CYS A 191 -15.67 19.50 -19.29
CA CYS A 191 -16.41 20.68 -18.84
C CYS A 191 -16.43 21.76 -19.92
N ASN A 192 -17.62 22.06 -20.46
CA ASN A 192 -17.86 23.02 -21.55
C ASN A 192 -18.49 24.34 -21.05
N SER A 193 -18.65 24.50 -19.73
CA SER A 193 -19.45 25.56 -19.12
C SER A 193 -18.88 26.97 -19.31
N SER A 194 -19.73 27.99 -19.18
CA SER A 194 -19.30 29.38 -19.42
C SER A 194 -18.53 30.02 -18.24
N GLU A 195 -18.44 29.36 -17.08
CA GLU A 195 -17.49 29.74 -16.03
C GLU A 195 -16.15 28.99 -16.17
N GLY A 196 -16.09 27.90 -16.94
CA GLY A 196 -14.86 27.21 -17.39
C GLY A 196 -14.12 26.37 -16.34
N ASP A 197 -14.61 26.35 -15.10
CA ASP A 197 -14.05 25.57 -13.99
C ASP A 197 -14.72 24.19 -13.88
N ASN A 198 -13.97 23.09 -13.64
CA ASN A 198 -14.60 21.80 -13.29
C ASN A 198 -15.43 21.94 -11.98
N CYS A 199 -14.87 22.59 -10.96
CA CYS A 199 -15.54 22.92 -9.70
C CYS A 199 -15.11 24.32 -9.22
N GLY A 200 -15.96 25.33 -9.42
CA GLY A 200 -15.63 26.73 -9.20
C GLY A 200 -16.29 27.34 -7.95
N LEU A 201 -15.51 27.59 -6.90
CA LEU A 201 -15.94 28.36 -5.72
C LEU A 201 -15.78 29.86 -6.03
N GLN A 202 -16.75 30.47 -6.74
CA GLN A 202 -16.56 31.76 -7.41
C GLN A 202 -16.55 33.01 -6.50
N GLN A 203 -17.29 33.00 -5.38
CA GLN A 203 -17.30 34.11 -4.42
C GLN A 203 -18.01 33.74 -3.11
N GLY A 204 -17.58 34.34 -1.99
CA GLY A 204 -18.34 34.43 -0.74
C GLY A 204 -18.53 33.11 0.04
N ASN A 205 -17.95 32.00 -0.43
CA ASN A 205 -18.13 30.70 0.21
C ASN A 205 -17.23 30.55 1.44
N ASN A 206 -17.71 29.85 2.47
CA ASN A 206 -16.91 29.52 3.66
C ASN A 206 -17.37 28.21 4.32
N HIS A 207 -16.44 27.42 4.84
CA HIS A 207 -16.68 26.04 5.27
C HIS A 207 -17.18 25.19 4.09
N ILE A 208 -16.28 24.97 3.13
CA ILE A 208 -16.48 24.09 1.97
C ILE A 208 -15.35 23.05 1.96
N TRP A 209 -15.70 21.79 1.64
CA TRP A 209 -14.76 20.70 1.45
C TRP A 209 -14.99 20.05 0.08
N VAL A 210 -13.94 20.02 -0.75
CA VAL A 210 -13.95 19.26 -2.02
C VAL A 210 -12.90 18.16 -1.92
N HIS A 211 -13.33 16.90 -2.02
CA HIS A 211 -12.42 15.76 -1.83
C HIS A 211 -12.77 14.51 -2.62
N ASN A 212 -11.77 13.67 -2.87
CA ASN A 212 -11.95 12.42 -3.62
C ASN A 212 -12.60 12.63 -5.00
N CYS A 213 -12.28 13.73 -5.69
CA CYS A 213 -12.77 14.01 -7.03
C CYS A 213 -11.65 13.89 -8.07
N ASP A 214 -11.99 13.39 -9.26
CA ASP A 214 -11.11 13.42 -10.42
C ASP A 214 -11.41 14.68 -11.25
N MET A 215 -10.37 15.44 -11.59
CA MET A 215 -10.47 16.61 -12.45
C MET A 215 -9.80 16.29 -13.79
N PHE A 216 -10.60 15.95 -14.80
CA PHE A 216 -10.11 15.74 -16.17
C PHE A 216 -10.23 17.04 -16.99
N TYR A 217 -9.77 17.02 -18.24
CA TYR A 217 -9.83 18.17 -19.15
C TYR A 217 -11.22 18.83 -19.23
N GLY A 218 -11.21 20.16 -19.24
CA GLY A 218 -12.31 20.95 -19.82
C GLY A 218 -12.30 20.90 -21.35
N ASP A 219 -13.15 21.71 -21.96
CA ASP A 219 -13.00 22.13 -23.36
C ASP A 219 -12.14 23.40 -23.47
N ALA A 220 -11.58 23.64 -24.66
CA ALA A 220 -10.61 24.71 -24.85
C ALA A 220 -11.24 26.10 -24.74
N GLY A 221 -10.71 26.93 -23.83
CA GLY A 221 -11.12 28.32 -23.65
C GLY A 221 -10.61 29.28 -24.73
N SER A 222 -10.80 30.59 -24.53
CA SER A 222 -10.39 31.62 -25.48
C SER A 222 -8.90 31.97 -25.44
N ASP A 223 -8.25 31.78 -24.28
CA ASP A 223 -6.85 32.15 -24.08
C ASP A 223 -5.92 30.96 -24.40
N ALA A 224 -4.70 31.25 -24.88
CA ALA A 224 -3.77 30.23 -25.35
C ALA A 224 -3.28 29.25 -24.26
N ASP A 225 -3.47 29.59 -22.97
CA ASP A 225 -3.20 28.71 -21.83
C ASP A 225 -4.46 27.98 -21.31
N GLN A 226 -5.59 28.06 -22.02
CA GLN A 226 -6.86 27.37 -21.72
C GLN A 226 -7.11 26.12 -22.58
N VAL A 227 -6.09 25.62 -23.30
CA VAL A 227 -6.25 24.48 -24.23
C VAL A 227 -6.65 23.15 -23.56
N LYS A 228 -6.51 23.06 -22.23
CA LYS A 228 -6.86 21.90 -21.38
C LYS A 228 -8.10 22.17 -20.48
N GLY A 229 -8.85 23.25 -20.74
CA GLY A 229 -9.79 23.90 -19.81
C GLY A 229 -9.22 25.20 -19.22
N ASP A 230 -10.03 26.00 -18.50
CA ASP A 230 -9.47 27.08 -17.65
C ASP A 230 -9.06 26.51 -16.28
N GLY A 231 -9.77 26.81 -15.19
CA GLY A 231 -9.47 26.22 -13.88
C GLY A 231 -10.00 24.80 -13.72
N ALA A 232 -9.41 24.00 -12.83
CA ALA A 232 -10.01 22.74 -12.40
C ALA A 232 -10.81 22.93 -11.11
N LEU A 233 -10.14 23.26 -10.00
CA LEU A 233 -10.74 23.50 -8.70
C LEU A 233 -10.32 24.89 -8.20
N ASP A 234 -10.96 25.90 -8.78
CA ASP A 234 -10.69 27.32 -8.54
C ASP A 234 -11.42 27.81 -7.29
N THR A 235 -10.76 28.64 -6.48
CA THR A 235 -11.32 29.20 -5.23
C THR A 235 -11.09 30.70 -5.17
N LYS A 236 -12.18 31.45 -5.32
CA LYS A 236 -12.22 32.89 -5.53
C LYS A 236 -13.06 33.52 -4.41
N THR A 237 -12.51 34.53 -3.73
CA THR A 237 -13.19 35.31 -2.67
C THR A 237 -13.83 34.45 -1.56
N SER A 238 -13.08 33.46 -1.06
CA SER A 238 -13.54 32.44 -0.10
C SER A 238 -12.53 32.21 1.03
N THR A 239 -12.97 31.65 2.17
CA THR A 239 -12.16 31.41 3.38
C THR A 239 -12.69 30.20 4.17
N TYR A 240 -11.90 29.58 5.03
CA TYR A 240 -12.23 28.31 5.71
C TYR A 240 -12.59 27.21 4.70
N ILE A 241 -11.64 26.85 3.83
CA ILE A 241 -11.83 25.85 2.76
C ILE A 241 -10.80 24.73 2.93
N THR A 242 -11.20 23.49 2.67
CA THR A 242 -10.29 22.34 2.52
C THR A 242 -10.46 21.73 1.13
N HIS A 243 -9.35 21.46 0.45
CA HIS A 243 -9.32 20.62 -0.75
C HIS A 243 -8.36 19.46 -0.52
N SER A 244 -8.86 18.22 -0.54
CA SER A 244 -8.00 17.07 -0.24
C SER A 244 -8.32 15.78 -0.99
N PHE A 245 -7.31 14.92 -1.22
CA PHE A 245 -7.48 13.68 -1.98
C PHE A 245 -8.11 13.86 -3.37
N ASN A 246 -7.92 15.02 -4.04
CA ASN A 246 -8.36 15.21 -5.42
C ASN A 246 -7.22 14.82 -6.39
N HIS A 247 -7.57 14.26 -7.55
CA HIS A 247 -6.63 13.88 -8.61
C HIS A 247 -6.81 14.82 -9.80
N PHE A 248 -5.76 15.54 -10.15
CA PHE A 248 -5.72 16.52 -11.23
C PHE A 248 -5.01 15.91 -12.44
N TRP A 249 -5.80 15.35 -13.36
CA TRP A 249 -5.34 14.60 -14.53
C TRP A 249 -4.93 15.57 -15.65
N ASP A 250 -3.63 15.84 -15.77
CA ASP A 250 -3.00 16.65 -16.83
C ASP A 250 -3.60 18.07 -17.04
N ASN A 251 -4.33 18.63 -16.08
CA ASN A 251 -4.99 19.93 -16.25
C ASN A 251 -3.99 21.08 -16.53
N GLY A 252 -4.41 22.04 -17.37
CA GLY A 252 -3.58 23.22 -17.68
C GLY A 252 -3.42 24.19 -16.49
N LYS A 253 -4.44 24.29 -15.64
CA LYS A 253 -4.46 25.14 -14.44
C LYS A 253 -5.28 24.45 -13.35
N CYS A 254 -4.65 23.92 -12.30
CA CYS A 254 -5.39 23.18 -11.28
C CYS A 254 -6.19 24.09 -10.35
N ASN A 255 -5.54 25.05 -9.68
CA ASN A 255 -6.17 25.86 -8.64
C ASN A 255 -5.68 27.31 -8.65
N LEU A 256 -6.47 28.25 -9.18
CA LEU A 256 -6.36 29.64 -8.74
C LEU A 256 -6.97 29.79 -7.35
N GLN A 257 -6.26 30.50 -6.48
CA GLN A 257 -6.61 30.75 -5.11
C GLN A 257 -6.56 32.26 -4.85
N GLY A 258 -7.72 32.89 -4.63
CA GLY A 258 -7.85 34.34 -4.42
C GLY A 258 -7.79 35.19 -5.69
N MET A 259 -8.45 36.35 -5.65
CA MET A 259 -8.56 37.29 -6.76
C MET A 259 -7.80 38.60 -6.51
N LYS A 260 -8.39 39.59 -5.83
CA LYS A 260 -7.85 40.98 -5.73
C LYS A 260 -8.34 41.79 -4.52
N SER A 261 -9.42 41.38 -3.86
CA SER A 261 -10.11 42.14 -2.80
C SER A 261 -10.15 41.40 -1.45
N GLU A 262 -9.70 40.16 -1.44
CA GLU A 262 -9.48 39.30 -0.29
C GLU A 262 -8.28 39.77 0.54
N THR A 263 -8.15 39.25 1.76
CA THR A 263 -7.01 39.55 2.65
C THR A 263 -6.34 38.25 3.11
N THR A 264 -5.24 38.37 3.85
CA THR A 264 -4.57 37.21 4.45
C THR A 264 -5.40 36.56 5.57
N GLU A 265 -6.60 37.08 5.89
CA GLU A 265 -7.57 36.44 6.79
C GLU A 265 -8.46 35.40 6.05
N ASN A 266 -8.20 35.19 4.75
CA ASN A 266 -8.73 34.09 3.98
C ASN A 266 -7.86 32.84 4.18
N TYR A 267 -8.36 31.83 4.92
CA TYR A 267 -7.58 30.65 5.36
C TYR A 267 -7.99 29.37 4.64
N ILE A 268 -7.07 28.71 3.92
CA ILE A 268 -7.39 27.57 3.05
C ILE A 268 -6.33 26.46 3.12
N THR A 269 -6.76 25.19 3.04
CA THR A 269 -5.91 24.00 3.09
C THR A 269 -5.95 23.21 1.79
N TYR A 270 -4.78 22.77 1.31
CA TYR A 270 -4.61 21.73 0.30
C TYR A 270 -3.83 20.56 0.90
N HIS A 271 -4.39 19.35 0.96
CA HIS A 271 -3.63 18.18 1.43
C HIS A 271 -3.93 16.89 0.67
N HIS A 272 -2.93 16.03 0.50
CA HIS A 272 -3.11 14.70 -0.12
C HIS A 272 -3.67 14.74 -1.56
N ASN A 273 -3.58 15.86 -2.27
CA ASN A 273 -3.98 15.93 -3.69
C ASN A 273 -2.85 15.41 -4.58
N TRP A 274 -3.22 14.79 -5.71
CA TRP A 274 -2.30 14.35 -6.77
C TRP A 274 -2.35 15.34 -7.94
N TYR A 275 -1.25 16.02 -8.20
CA TYR A 275 -1.07 16.87 -9.38
C TYR A 275 -0.32 16.07 -10.44
N ASP A 276 -1.07 15.22 -11.16
CA ASP A 276 -0.59 14.20 -12.08
C ASP A 276 -0.40 14.77 -13.50
N HIS A 277 0.86 14.98 -13.88
CA HIS A 277 1.37 15.58 -15.12
C HIS A 277 0.85 17.00 -15.46
N SER A 278 -0.06 17.53 -14.63
CA SER A 278 -0.70 18.84 -14.76
C SER A 278 0.30 19.99 -14.83
N ASP A 279 -0.01 21.00 -15.64
CA ASP A 279 0.92 22.06 -16.00
C ASP A 279 1.27 22.97 -14.80
N SER A 280 0.24 23.55 -14.15
CA SER A 280 0.39 24.79 -13.37
C SER A 280 -0.72 25.06 -12.34
N ARG A 281 -0.44 26.02 -11.44
CA ARG A 281 -1.32 26.50 -10.35
C ARG A 281 -1.62 25.41 -9.32
N HIS A 282 -0.63 24.99 -8.53
CA HIS A 282 -0.77 23.87 -7.59
C HIS A 282 -0.63 24.23 -6.08
N PRO A 283 -1.28 25.27 -5.51
CA PRO A 283 -2.12 26.30 -6.11
C PRO A 283 -1.32 27.54 -6.60
N ARG A 284 -1.96 28.41 -7.40
CA ARG A 284 -1.54 29.82 -7.56
C ARG A 284 -2.31 30.68 -6.59
N ILE A 285 -1.63 31.32 -5.64
CA ILE A 285 -2.21 32.07 -4.53
C ILE A 285 -2.05 33.57 -4.75
N ARG A 286 -3.15 34.30 -4.56
CA ARG A 286 -3.23 35.74 -4.38
C ARG A 286 -3.82 36.03 -3.00
N THR A 287 -3.31 37.04 -2.31
CA THR A 287 -3.84 37.66 -1.06
C THR A 287 -4.10 36.77 0.17
N CYS A 288 -4.37 35.47 0.05
CA CYS A 288 -4.79 34.56 1.11
C CYS A 288 -3.64 34.02 1.99
N SER A 289 -3.99 33.38 3.11
CA SER A 289 -3.14 32.48 3.88
C SER A 289 -3.47 31.03 3.55
N VAL A 290 -2.50 30.25 3.07
CA VAL A 290 -2.75 28.89 2.57
C VAL A 290 -1.76 27.89 3.15
N HIS A 291 -2.26 26.75 3.62
CA HIS A 291 -1.46 25.62 4.07
C HIS A 291 -1.53 24.48 3.05
N ILE A 292 -0.38 24.01 2.58
CA ILE A 292 -0.21 23.00 1.53
C ILE A 292 0.66 21.88 2.10
N PHE A 293 0.07 20.73 2.45
CA PHE A 293 0.84 19.64 3.08
C PHE A 293 0.52 18.24 2.55
N ASN A 294 1.54 17.38 2.46
CA ASN A 294 1.43 16.01 1.95
C ASN A 294 0.72 15.89 0.57
N ASN A 295 0.89 16.83 -0.35
CA ASN A 295 0.42 16.68 -1.73
C ASN A 295 1.54 16.08 -2.60
N TYR A 296 1.16 15.33 -3.65
CA TYR A 296 2.10 14.76 -4.61
C TYR A 296 2.07 15.58 -5.91
N PHE A 297 3.22 16.14 -6.26
CA PHE A 297 3.45 16.97 -7.45
C PHE A 297 4.27 16.15 -8.44
N ASP A 298 3.63 15.68 -9.50
CA ASP A 298 4.07 14.51 -10.24
C ASP A 298 4.20 14.81 -11.73
N GLY A 299 5.40 15.17 -12.20
CA GLY A 299 5.65 15.45 -13.62
C GLY A 299 5.16 16.82 -14.11
N ASN A 300 5.04 17.83 -13.24
CA ASN A 300 4.40 19.11 -13.60
C ASN A 300 5.28 20.02 -14.50
N ALA A 301 4.83 20.23 -15.73
CA ALA A 301 5.62 20.85 -16.80
C ALA A 301 5.81 22.39 -16.73
N LYS A 302 5.08 23.13 -15.88
CA LYS A 302 5.30 24.57 -15.67
C LYS A 302 5.75 24.89 -14.24
N TYR A 303 4.87 24.81 -13.23
CA TYR A 303 5.24 25.11 -11.83
C TYR A 303 4.27 24.53 -10.79
N GLY A 304 4.74 24.32 -9.56
CA GLY A 304 3.98 23.87 -8.40
C GLY A 304 3.22 25.00 -7.68
N VAL A 305 3.66 25.34 -6.48
CA VAL A 305 3.06 26.40 -5.65
C VAL A 305 3.54 27.78 -6.13
N GLY A 306 2.64 28.72 -6.42
CA GLY A 306 3.00 30.10 -6.78
C GLY A 306 2.33 31.14 -5.88
N VAL A 307 3.06 32.12 -5.36
CA VAL A 307 2.47 33.20 -4.52
C VAL A 307 2.65 34.61 -5.10
N THR A 308 1.56 35.36 -5.03
CA THR A 308 1.42 36.71 -5.59
C THR A 308 0.54 37.59 -4.67
N MET A 309 0.45 38.88 -4.95
CA MET A 309 -0.43 39.86 -4.31
C MET A 309 -0.45 39.75 -2.77
N GLY A 310 0.74 39.63 -2.15
CA GLY A 310 0.89 39.62 -0.71
C GLY A 310 0.47 38.34 0.03
N ALA A 311 0.19 37.25 -0.68
CA ALA A 311 -0.16 35.96 -0.07
C ALA A 311 0.92 35.40 0.89
N SER A 312 0.49 34.58 1.85
CA SER A 312 1.38 33.78 2.71
C SER A 312 1.07 32.30 2.53
N ALA A 313 2.05 31.50 2.12
CA ALA A 313 1.89 30.06 1.94
C ALA A 313 2.82 29.27 2.87
N PHE A 314 2.27 28.33 3.63
CA PHE A 314 3.06 27.30 4.31
C PHE A 314 3.01 26.03 3.47
N VAL A 315 4.16 25.54 3.05
CA VAL A 315 4.31 24.35 2.20
C VAL A 315 5.16 23.34 2.97
N GLU A 316 4.55 22.28 3.52
CA GLU A 316 5.28 21.27 4.30
C GLU A 316 5.03 19.81 3.95
N ASN A 317 6.08 18.98 4.08
CA ASN A 317 6.05 17.53 3.84
C ASN A 317 5.38 17.08 2.52
N ASN A 318 5.45 17.88 1.45
CA ASN A 318 4.99 17.50 0.12
C ASN A 318 6.10 16.77 -0.66
N TYR A 319 5.75 16.01 -1.69
CA TYR A 319 6.70 15.35 -2.59
C TYR A 319 6.59 15.94 -4.00
N PHE A 320 7.71 16.41 -4.55
CA PHE A 320 7.81 16.95 -5.90
C PHE A 320 8.73 16.08 -6.77
N ARG A 321 8.15 15.30 -7.70
CA ARG A 321 8.87 14.54 -8.74
C ARG A 321 8.82 15.30 -10.06
N ASN A 322 9.96 15.67 -10.63
CA ASN A 322 10.08 16.34 -11.93
C ASN A 322 9.28 17.65 -12.10
N CYS A 323 8.68 18.18 -11.03
CA CYS A 323 8.01 19.47 -11.01
C CYS A 323 9.02 20.57 -11.36
N LYS A 324 8.84 21.21 -12.52
CA LYS A 324 9.86 22.07 -13.17
C LYS A 324 10.31 23.25 -12.30
N TYR A 325 9.36 23.91 -11.65
CA TYR A 325 9.59 24.91 -10.61
C TYR A 325 8.68 24.60 -9.41
N PRO A 326 9.16 23.90 -8.37
CA PRO A 326 8.32 23.43 -7.25
C PRO A 326 7.60 24.55 -6.50
N MET A 327 8.26 25.70 -6.35
CA MET A 327 7.76 26.89 -5.67
C MET A 327 8.21 28.14 -6.43
N LEU A 328 7.36 29.17 -6.47
CA LEU A 328 7.66 30.48 -7.07
C LEU A 328 7.06 31.63 -6.26
N ILE A 329 7.80 32.74 -6.14
CA ILE A 329 7.27 34.04 -5.67
C ILE A 329 7.33 35.02 -6.85
N SER A 330 6.25 35.76 -7.08
CA SER A 330 6.15 36.73 -8.19
C SER A 330 7.32 37.72 -8.24
N MET A 331 7.88 37.89 -9.44
CA MET A 331 8.90 38.88 -9.79
C MET A 331 10.27 38.71 -9.08
N GLN A 332 10.54 37.51 -8.55
CA GLN A 332 11.81 37.16 -7.89
C GLN A 332 12.20 35.69 -8.08
N GLY A 333 13.44 35.36 -7.72
CA GLY A 333 13.94 33.98 -7.72
C GLY A 333 13.84 33.35 -9.10
N SER A 334 13.25 32.16 -9.17
CA SER A 334 13.07 31.37 -10.39
C SER A 334 12.01 31.93 -11.33
N ASP A 335 11.07 32.76 -10.84
CA ASP A 335 9.98 33.32 -11.65
C ASP A 335 10.52 34.22 -12.79
N VAL A 336 11.57 34.99 -12.51
CA VAL A 336 12.21 35.92 -13.45
C VAL A 336 13.48 35.37 -14.08
N ALA A 337 13.84 34.11 -13.81
CA ALA A 337 15.10 33.51 -14.28
C ALA A 337 15.21 33.39 -15.81
N THR A 338 14.10 33.51 -16.55
CA THR A 338 14.07 33.52 -18.01
C THR A 338 13.88 34.91 -18.64
N GLY A 339 13.75 35.96 -17.81
CA GLY A 339 13.62 37.36 -18.24
C GLY A 339 12.19 37.91 -18.29
N GLU A 340 11.18 37.05 -18.44
CA GLU A 340 9.76 37.39 -18.34
C GLU A 340 9.14 36.61 -17.16
N GLY A 341 8.38 37.29 -16.29
CA GLY A 341 7.81 36.70 -15.07
C GLY A 341 6.45 36.02 -15.29
N THR A 342 6.27 34.82 -14.77
CA THR A 342 5.08 33.96 -14.96
C THR A 342 3.78 34.64 -14.51
N PHE A 343 3.85 35.47 -13.48
CA PHE A 343 2.68 36.07 -12.82
C PHE A 343 2.33 37.48 -13.31
N SER A 344 2.77 37.85 -14.52
CA SER A 344 2.36 39.09 -15.21
C SER A 344 2.70 40.39 -14.45
N GLY A 345 3.75 40.38 -13.62
CA GLY A 345 4.20 41.56 -12.87
C GLY A 345 3.43 41.86 -11.58
N GLU A 346 2.61 40.92 -11.09
CA GLU A 346 1.96 41.04 -9.77
C GLU A 346 3.00 41.16 -8.63
N ASP A 347 2.66 41.84 -7.54
CA ASP A 347 3.52 41.91 -6.34
C ASP A 347 3.73 40.52 -5.71
N GLY A 348 4.83 40.30 -4.99
CA GLY A 348 5.14 39.00 -4.40
C GLY A 348 4.37 38.70 -3.11
N GLY A 349 4.06 37.41 -2.89
CA GLY A 349 3.78 36.86 -1.56
C GLY A 349 5.06 36.37 -0.88
N VAL A 350 4.94 35.54 0.16
CA VAL A 350 6.07 34.78 0.73
C VAL A 350 5.68 33.33 0.99
N ILE A 351 6.57 32.40 0.62
CA ILE A 351 6.45 30.97 0.91
C ILE A 351 7.37 30.60 2.07
N LYS A 352 6.84 29.88 3.06
CA LYS A 352 7.59 29.11 4.06
C LYS A 352 7.61 27.64 3.62
N SER A 353 8.80 27.07 3.47
CA SER A 353 9.02 25.66 3.10
C SER A 353 9.63 24.89 4.25
N TYR A 354 9.10 23.70 4.56
CA TYR A 354 9.65 22.77 5.56
C TYR A 354 9.46 21.31 5.13
N GLY A 355 10.42 20.42 5.38
CA GLY A 355 10.26 18.96 5.22
C GLY A 355 9.89 18.41 3.83
N ASN A 356 9.77 19.23 2.78
CA ASN A 356 9.39 18.77 1.43
C ASN A 356 10.52 17.98 0.75
N VAL A 357 10.17 16.91 0.02
CA VAL A 357 11.07 16.22 -0.91
C VAL A 357 10.94 16.83 -2.29
N ILE A 358 12.07 17.15 -2.93
CA ILE A 358 12.15 17.70 -4.29
C ILE A 358 13.18 16.88 -5.08
N THR A 359 12.79 16.30 -6.21
CA THR A 359 13.61 15.33 -6.96
C THR A 359 13.31 15.32 -8.47
N GLY A 360 14.25 14.80 -9.26
CA GLY A 360 14.11 14.56 -10.70
C GLY A 360 14.73 15.63 -11.61
N ASP A 361 15.32 15.19 -12.73
CA ASP A 361 16.15 15.99 -13.63
C ASP A 361 15.41 17.11 -14.37
N LEU A 362 14.07 17.11 -14.37
CA LEU A 362 13.25 18.15 -14.97
C LEU A 362 13.01 19.35 -14.05
N THR A 363 13.22 19.20 -12.74
CA THR A 363 13.27 20.33 -11.79
C THR A 363 14.44 21.25 -12.14
N LYS A 364 14.16 22.52 -12.49
CA LYS A 364 15.18 23.46 -13.01
C LYS A 364 15.74 24.43 -11.99
N SER A 365 14.96 24.80 -10.98
CA SER A 365 15.43 25.71 -9.92
C SER A 365 14.54 25.68 -8.69
N PHE A 366 15.15 25.86 -7.52
CA PHE A 366 14.53 26.16 -6.24
C PHE A 366 15.55 26.89 -5.36
N VAL A 367 15.42 28.22 -5.27
CA VAL A 367 16.36 29.09 -4.53
C VAL A 367 15.77 29.44 -3.17
N THR A 368 16.49 29.14 -2.09
CA THR A 368 16.04 29.50 -0.74
C THR A 368 16.52 30.89 -0.32
N TYR A 369 15.78 31.56 0.56
CA TYR A 369 16.19 32.83 1.18
C TYR A 369 17.57 32.72 1.86
N GLN A 370 17.90 31.54 2.38
CA GLN A 370 19.18 31.20 3.00
C GLN A 370 20.34 31.11 1.98
N GLN A 371 20.05 30.80 0.70
CA GLN A 371 21.01 30.86 -0.40
C GLN A 371 21.11 32.27 -0.99
N ASN A 372 19.99 32.97 -1.15
CA ASN A 372 19.94 34.35 -1.63
C ASN A 372 18.81 35.14 -0.94
N ASN A 373 19.17 36.01 0.00
CA ASN A 373 18.22 36.81 0.78
C ASN A 373 17.56 37.97 0.01
N SER A 374 17.83 38.12 -1.29
CA SER A 374 17.33 39.20 -2.15
C SER A 374 16.55 38.72 -3.39
N ASP A 375 16.68 37.45 -3.75
CA ASP A 375 16.03 36.82 -4.91
C ASP A 375 15.88 35.32 -4.65
N PHE A 376 14.68 34.87 -4.27
CA PHE A 376 14.41 33.52 -3.76
C PHE A 376 12.97 33.06 -4.06
N ASP A 377 12.74 31.74 -3.99
CA ASP A 377 11.45 31.09 -4.18
C ASP A 377 10.74 30.73 -2.86
N ALA A 378 11.49 30.44 -1.80
CA ALA A 378 10.94 30.18 -0.47
C ALA A 378 11.91 30.52 0.66
N TYR A 379 11.38 30.80 1.85
CA TYR A 379 12.12 30.72 3.10
C TYR A 379 12.15 29.26 3.58
N ALA A 380 13.33 28.64 3.63
CA ALA A 380 13.47 27.29 4.15
C ALA A 380 13.57 27.31 5.68
N ALA A 381 12.52 26.86 6.35
CA ALA A 381 12.47 26.77 7.81
C ALA A 381 13.19 25.51 8.32
N SER A 382 13.75 25.60 9.52
CA SER A 382 14.39 24.48 10.24
C SER A 382 13.40 23.63 11.05
N SER A 383 12.20 24.16 11.34
CA SER A 383 11.07 23.43 11.91
C SER A 383 9.74 23.97 11.39
N ALA A 384 8.70 23.14 11.41
CA ALA A 384 7.31 23.57 11.18
C ALA A 384 6.89 24.71 12.13
N THR A 385 7.47 24.77 13.33
CA THR A 385 7.18 25.79 14.36
C THR A 385 8.00 27.08 14.24
N GLU A 386 8.96 27.17 13.31
CA GLU A 386 9.79 28.37 13.15
C GLU A 386 8.97 29.54 12.57
N GLN A 387 9.03 30.71 13.21
CA GLN A 387 8.46 31.93 12.65
C GLN A 387 9.42 32.57 11.65
N VAL A 388 8.93 32.81 10.44
CA VAL A 388 9.65 33.56 9.40
C VAL A 388 9.88 34.99 9.90
N PRO A 389 11.14 35.48 9.98
CA PRO A 389 11.43 36.82 10.46
C PRO A 389 10.81 37.91 9.59
N GLY A 390 10.26 38.97 10.18
CA GLY A 390 9.65 40.10 9.44
C GLY A 390 10.62 40.94 8.58
N SER A 391 11.91 40.60 8.57
CA SER A 391 12.90 41.09 7.61
C SER A 391 12.90 40.32 6.28
N VAL A 392 12.41 39.08 6.26
CA VAL A 392 12.17 38.29 5.05
C VAL A 392 11.00 38.93 4.31
N LYS A 393 11.24 39.38 3.08
CA LYS A 393 10.26 40.14 2.30
C LYS A 393 10.27 39.78 0.83
N ALA A 394 9.10 39.87 0.22
CA ALA A 394 8.95 39.90 -1.23
C ALA A 394 9.69 41.10 -1.82
N LYS A 395 10.48 40.85 -2.86
CA LYS A 395 11.30 41.82 -3.61
C LYS A 395 10.44 42.89 -4.28
N GLN A 396 9.29 42.48 -4.85
CA GLN A 396 8.23 43.39 -5.30
C GLN A 396 7.07 43.39 -4.28
N GLY A 397 6.46 44.55 -4.04
CA GLY A 397 5.45 44.76 -3.00
C GLY A 397 5.99 44.91 -1.57
N GLY A 398 7.11 44.26 -1.21
CA GLY A 398 7.71 44.39 0.13
C GLY A 398 7.01 43.60 1.23
N THR A 399 6.10 42.69 0.86
CA THR A 399 5.29 41.82 1.72
C THR A 399 6.17 40.99 2.65
N SER A 400 5.84 40.92 3.93
CA SER A 400 6.40 39.94 4.87
C SER A 400 5.42 38.78 5.09
N TYR A 401 5.94 37.58 5.33
CA TYR A 401 5.13 36.44 5.75
C TYR A 401 4.40 36.73 7.08
N ASN A 402 3.14 36.30 7.21
CA ASN A 402 2.30 36.65 8.37
C ASN A 402 2.36 35.66 9.55
N ASN A 403 3.01 34.50 9.40
CA ASN A 403 3.14 33.46 10.42
C ASN A 403 1.82 32.84 10.93
N PHE A 404 0.79 32.80 10.08
CA PHE A 404 -0.53 32.23 10.40
C PHE A 404 -0.45 30.79 10.93
N ASP A 405 0.46 29.99 10.39
CA ASP A 405 0.78 28.60 10.71
C ASP A 405 1.33 28.38 12.13
N THR A 406 1.81 29.44 12.78
CA THR A 406 2.26 29.39 14.18
C THR A 406 1.22 29.90 15.17
N ASN A 407 0.06 30.34 14.70
CA ASN A 407 -1.04 30.82 15.55
C ASN A 407 -1.91 29.66 16.03
N ALA A 408 -1.62 29.16 17.23
CA ALA A 408 -2.35 28.06 17.88
C ALA A 408 -3.82 28.36 18.24
N SER A 409 -4.33 29.57 17.99
CA SER A 409 -5.77 29.90 18.07
C SER A 409 -6.47 29.96 16.71
N LEU A 410 -5.73 29.67 15.63
CA LEU A 410 -6.19 29.67 14.24
C LEU A 410 -5.96 28.30 13.57
N MET A 411 -4.79 27.70 13.79
CA MET A 411 -4.45 26.41 13.22
C MET A 411 -5.28 25.28 13.84
N TYR A 412 -5.75 24.38 12.97
CA TYR A 412 -6.35 23.11 13.34
C TYR A 412 -5.28 22.11 13.82
N ASN A 413 -5.70 21.04 14.49
CA ASN A 413 -4.83 19.90 14.77
C ASN A 413 -4.68 19.03 13.53
N TYR A 414 -3.47 18.58 13.24
CA TYR A 414 -3.12 17.63 12.20
C TYR A 414 -1.78 16.96 12.57
N THR A 415 -1.50 15.82 11.94
CA THR A 415 -0.17 15.22 11.88
C THR A 415 0.16 15.08 10.40
N PRO A 416 1.20 15.73 9.86
CA PRO A 416 1.61 15.50 8.49
C PRO A 416 2.42 14.20 8.39
N ASP A 417 2.14 13.40 7.38
CA ASP A 417 2.94 12.23 7.02
C ASP A 417 4.36 12.65 6.61
N LYS A 418 5.30 11.69 6.51
CA LYS A 418 6.64 11.99 5.96
C LYS A 418 6.51 12.25 4.46
N ALA A 419 7.25 13.22 3.95
CA ALA A 419 7.19 13.56 2.53
C ALA A 419 7.46 12.35 1.63
N GLU A 420 8.41 11.50 2.01
CA GLU A 420 8.81 10.28 1.31
C GLU A 420 7.67 9.27 1.13
N ASP A 421 6.71 9.23 2.07
CA ASP A 421 5.59 8.28 2.06
C ASP A 421 4.41 8.81 1.21
N VAL A 422 4.36 10.12 0.94
CA VAL A 422 3.27 10.84 0.26
C VAL A 422 2.88 10.25 -1.10
N PRO A 423 3.79 9.90 -2.02
CA PRO A 423 3.40 9.37 -3.33
C PRO A 423 2.51 8.13 -3.19
N ASN A 424 2.84 7.21 -2.29
CA ASN A 424 2.05 5.99 -2.09
C ASN A 424 0.69 6.29 -1.44
N ILE A 425 0.67 7.16 -0.42
CA ILE A 425 -0.57 7.55 0.28
C ILE A 425 -1.54 8.27 -0.68
N VAL A 426 -1.00 9.15 -1.52
CA VAL A 426 -1.79 9.95 -2.47
C VAL A 426 -2.26 9.10 -3.65
N MET A 427 -1.39 8.32 -4.30
CA MET A 427 -1.80 7.43 -5.40
C MET A 427 -2.82 6.37 -4.96
N ALA A 428 -2.80 5.93 -3.70
CA ALA A 428 -3.76 4.95 -3.18
C ALA A 428 -5.14 5.55 -2.79
N GLY A 429 -5.22 6.86 -2.55
CA GLY A 429 -6.37 7.50 -1.91
C GLY A 429 -6.95 8.74 -2.59
N ALA A 430 -6.27 9.32 -3.58
CA ALA A 430 -6.76 10.47 -4.35
C ALA A 430 -7.71 10.05 -5.49
N GLY A 431 -8.50 11.01 -5.98
CA GLY A 431 -9.48 10.77 -7.03
C GLY A 431 -10.75 10.09 -6.50
N ARG A 432 -11.61 9.60 -7.41
CA ARG A 432 -12.78 8.81 -7.03
C ARG A 432 -12.39 7.56 -6.25
N VAL A 433 -13.29 7.05 -5.41
CA VAL A 433 -13.10 5.75 -4.77
C VAL A 433 -12.80 4.69 -5.84
N GLN A 434 -11.86 3.78 -5.54
CA GLN A 434 -11.40 2.76 -6.48
C GLN A 434 -10.63 3.30 -7.70
N GLY A 435 -10.03 4.49 -7.57
CA GLY A 435 -9.28 5.17 -8.63
C GLY A 435 -10.16 5.65 -9.79
N GLY A 436 -11.49 5.56 -9.65
CA GLY A 436 -12.42 5.69 -10.76
C GLY A 436 -12.49 4.46 -11.67
N ASP A 437 -13.50 4.41 -12.53
CA ASP A 437 -13.61 3.41 -13.60
C ASP A 437 -12.88 3.79 -14.90
N PHE A 438 -12.72 5.09 -15.15
CA PHE A 438 -11.79 5.62 -16.14
C PHE A 438 -10.35 5.53 -15.60
N GLN A 439 -9.43 4.94 -16.36
CA GLN A 439 -8.04 4.72 -15.98
C GLN A 439 -7.11 5.19 -17.10
N TRP A 440 -6.02 5.88 -16.75
CA TRP A 440 -4.98 6.33 -17.68
C TRP A 440 -3.59 6.08 -17.09
N LYS A 441 -2.59 5.85 -17.95
CA LYS A 441 -1.17 5.74 -17.55
C LYS A 441 -0.36 6.62 -18.50
N PHE A 442 0.17 7.72 -17.97
CA PHE A 442 1.08 8.58 -18.73
C PHE A 442 2.42 7.85 -18.99
N ASP A 443 3.05 8.14 -20.12
CA ASP A 443 4.47 7.87 -20.32
C ASP A 443 5.28 9.04 -19.76
N ASN A 444 5.75 8.92 -18.53
CA ASN A 444 6.52 9.97 -17.85
C ASN A 444 7.73 10.45 -18.68
N SER A 445 8.30 9.61 -19.56
CA SER A 445 9.46 10.00 -20.39
C SER A 445 9.15 11.06 -21.45
N SER A 446 7.88 11.22 -21.82
CA SER A 446 7.39 12.28 -22.71
C SER A 446 6.42 13.25 -22.00
N ALA A 447 5.63 12.77 -21.05
CA ALA A 447 4.61 13.55 -20.34
C ALA A 447 5.18 14.54 -19.32
N ASP A 448 6.24 14.20 -18.55
CA ASP A 448 6.78 15.05 -17.45
C ASP A 448 7.16 16.49 -17.86
N ALA A 449 7.41 16.72 -19.16
CA ALA A 449 7.77 18.01 -19.73
C ALA A 449 6.70 18.56 -20.69
N SER A 450 5.59 17.84 -20.88
CA SER A 450 4.51 18.18 -21.81
C SER A 450 3.55 19.20 -21.18
N TYR A 451 3.14 20.18 -21.96
CA TYR A 451 2.00 21.06 -21.66
C TYR A 451 1.08 21.20 -22.88
N THR A 452 1.18 20.26 -23.82
CA THR A 452 0.20 20.07 -24.90
C THR A 452 -0.90 19.13 -24.42
N VAL A 453 -2.09 19.23 -25.01
CA VAL A 453 -3.16 18.24 -24.79
C VAL A 453 -2.71 16.86 -25.26
N ASP A 454 -2.81 15.85 -24.41
CA ASP A 454 -2.74 14.45 -24.79
C ASP A 454 -3.99 14.12 -25.62
N ALA A 455 -3.76 13.87 -26.91
CA ALA A 455 -4.82 13.65 -27.88
C ALA A 455 -5.57 12.33 -27.65
N ASP A 456 -4.88 11.31 -27.15
CA ASP A 456 -5.47 9.99 -26.90
C ASP A 456 -6.25 10.00 -25.57
N LEU A 457 -5.77 10.72 -24.56
CA LEU A 457 -6.52 11.00 -23.33
C LEU A 457 -7.81 11.77 -23.62
N LYS A 458 -7.74 12.87 -24.38
CA LYS A 458 -8.96 13.64 -24.74
C LYS A 458 -9.90 12.80 -25.61
N ALA A 459 -9.39 11.96 -26.51
CA ALA A 459 -10.22 11.03 -27.29
C ALA A 459 -10.92 9.98 -26.40
N ALA A 460 -10.21 9.40 -25.42
CA ALA A 460 -10.78 8.46 -24.46
C ALA A 460 -11.86 9.12 -23.57
N LEU A 461 -11.61 10.33 -23.08
CA LEU A 461 -12.57 11.12 -22.29
C LEU A 461 -13.83 11.49 -23.09
N VAL A 462 -13.70 11.77 -24.39
CA VAL A 462 -14.86 12.05 -25.28
C VAL A 462 -15.60 10.77 -25.67
N ALA A 463 -14.92 9.62 -25.69
CA ALA A 463 -15.53 8.31 -25.96
C ALA A 463 -16.19 7.66 -24.73
N TYR A 464 -15.90 8.16 -23.52
CA TYR A 464 -16.32 7.56 -22.25
C TYR A 464 -17.84 7.39 -22.11
N LYS A 465 -18.22 6.22 -21.57
CA LYS A 465 -19.58 5.86 -21.13
C LYS A 465 -19.44 4.96 -19.91
N ASP A 466 -20.37 5.05 -18.97
CA ASP A 466 -20.45 4.07 -17.89
C ASP A 466 -20.91 2.69 -18.41
N SER A 467 -20.78 1.67 -17.57
CA SER A 467 -21.10 0.27 -17.85
C SER A 467 -22.38 -0.22 -17.15
N ILE A 468 -23.23 0.70 -16.68
CA ILE A 468 -24.40 0.40 -15.87
C ILE A 468 -25.56 -0.02 -16.78
N VAL A 469 -26.03 -1.26 -16.62
CA VAL A 469 -27.20 -1.80 -17.33
C VAL A 469 -28.50 -1.30 -16.70
N ALA A 470 -28.59 -1.32 -15.35
CA ALA A 470 -29.76 -0.87 -14.63
C ALA A 470 -29.44 -0.42 -13.19
N ILE A 471 -30.32 0.43 -12.64
CA ILE A 471 -30.21 1.02 -11.29
C ILE A 471 -31.54 0.75 -10.55
N GLY A 472 -31.45 0.28 -9.30
CA GLY A 472 -32.62 -0.01 -8.47
C GLY A 472 -33.59 -1.01 -9.09
N THR A 473 -34.89 -0.76 -8.97
CA THR A 473 -35.94 -1.71 -9.40
C THR A 473 -36.10 -1.87 -10.93
N GLY A 474 -35.16 -1.33 -11.72
CA GLY A 474 -35.13 -1.42 -13.18
C GLY A 474 -34.41 -2.65 -13.75
N PHE A 475 -33.99 -3.60 -12.91
CA PHE A 475 -33.28 -4.81 -13.33
C PHE A 475 -34.10 -5.66 -14.31
N THR A 476 -33.42 -6.30 -15.26
CA THR A 476 -34.04 -7.18 -16.26
C THR A 476 -33.50 -8.59 -16.18
N ASP A 477 -34.40 -9.58 -16.11
CA ASP A 477 -34.06 -10.99 -16.27
C ASP A 477 -33.59 -11.25 -17.70
N SER A 478 -32.28 -11.38 -17.92
CA SER A 478 -31.76 -12.10 -19.08
C SER A 478 -32.04 -13.59 -18.89
N THR A 479 -32.61 -14.26 -19.90
CA THR A 479 -33.00 -15.67 -19.79
C THR A 479 -31.83 -16.66 -19.80
N ASP A 480 -30.61 -16.15 -19.92
CA ASP A 480 -29.37 -16.90 -19.98
C ASP A 480 -28.50 -16.58 -18.74
N PRO A 481 -27.90 -17.59 -18.09
CA PRO A 481 -27.07 -17.38 -16.91
C PRO A 481 -25.71 -16.80 -17.31
N VAL A 482 -25.48 -15.51 -17.01
CA VAL A 482 -24.22 -14.85 -17.32
C VAL A 482 -23.07 -15.40 -16.46
N THR A 483 -22.01 -15.88 -17.10
CA THR A 483 -20.77 -16.30 -16.44
C THR A 483 -20.03 -15.07 -15.89
N PRO A 484 -19.58 -15.06 -14.62
CA PRO A 484 -18.93 -13.88 -14.03
C PRO A 484 -17.69 -13.44 -14.80
N THR A 485 -17.57 -12.14 -15.05
CA THR A 485 -16.37 -11.50 -15.64
C THR A 485 -15.61 -10.76 -14.54
N GLU A 486 -14.27 -10.87 -14.49
CA GLU A 486 -13.49 -10.26 -13.42
C GLU A 486 -13.11 -8.80 -13.72
N GLN A 487 -13.62 -7.85 -12.93
CA GLN A 487 -13.11 -6.48 -12.84
C GLN A 487 -13.62 -5.74 -11.58
N PRO A 488 -12.99 -4.62 -11.13
CA PRO A 488 -11.93 -4.65 -10.12
C PRO A 488 -12.36 -4.05 -8.76
N THR A 489 -11.55 -4.28 -7.71
CA THR A 489 -11.82 -3.96 -6.29
C THR A 489 -10.92 -2.85 -5.71
N GLN A 490 -11.52 -1.97 -4.87
CA GLN A 490 -10.82 -1.06 -3.92
C GLN A 490 -11.87 -0.43 -2.92
N PRO A 491 -11.59 0.62 -2.08
CA PRO A 491 -12.00 0.65 -0.66
C PRO A 491 -13.31 1.39 -0.31
N GLN A 492 -13.64 1.46 1.00
CA GLN A 492 -14.75 2.24 1.56
C GLN A 492 -14.39 3.04 2.85
N PRO A 493 -14.82 4.32 3.00
CA PRO A 493 -14.57 5.17 4.18
C PRO A 493 -15.79 5.54 5.10
N THR A 494 -15.58 6.30 6.21
CA THR A 494 -16.47 6.43 7.41
C THR A 494 -16.34 7.67 8.34
N GLU A 495 -17.19 7.77 9.40
CA GLU A 495 -16.94 7.89 10.90
C GLU A 495 -18.28 8.22 11.68
N GLN A 496 -18.56 8.51 12.99
CA GLN A 496 -17.96 8.45 14.37
C GLN A 496 -18.94 8.56 15.62
N PRO A 497 -19.64 9.68 15.98
CA PRO A 497 -19.71 10.22 17.37
C PRO A 497 -21.18 10.29 17.92
N THR A 498 -21.57 10.99 19.01
CA THR A 498 -20.88 11.84 20.02
C THR A 498 -21.35 11.49 21.45
N GLN A 499 -20.64 11.97 22.47
CA GLN A 499 -20.84 11.67 23.91
C GLN A 499 -22.14 12.23 24.54
N PRO A 500 -22.49 11.73 25.74
CA PRO A 500 -22.48 12.63 26.91
C PRO A 500 -21.59 12.15 28.09
N GLN A 501 -21.42 13.02 29.08
CA GLN A 501 -20.45 12.93 30.21
C GLN A 501 -21.20 12.85 31.58
N PRO A 502 -20.53 12.72 32.76
CA PRO A 502 -20.04 11.46 33.37
C PRO A 502 -20.63 11.12 34.76
N THR A 503 -20.54 9.85 35.19
CA THR A 503 -20.35 9.48 36.62
C THR A 503 -19.83 8.05 36.84
N GLU A 504 -18.93 7.92 37.83
CA GLU A 504 -18.58 6.73 38.65
C GLU A 504 -17.93 5.45 38.05
N GLN A 505 -17.06 4.85 38.87
CA GLN A 505 -16.38 3.54 38.71
C GLN A 505 -17.32 2.38 39.16
N PRO A 506 -17.06 1.07 38.87
CA PRO A 506 -15.73 0.45 38.73
C PRO A 506 -15.59 -0.68 37.66
N THR A 507 -14.45 -1.40 37.73
CA THR A 507 -14.10 -2.69 37.11
C THR A 507 -13.98 -2.77 35.58
N GLN A 508 -12.77 -3.08 35.11
CA GLN A 508 -12.45 -3.41 33.72
C GLN A 508 -12.56 -4.92 33.46
N GLN A 509 -12.97 -5.29 32.25
CA GLN A 509 -12.81 -6.62 31.66
C GLN A 509 -11.99 -6.50 30.36
N PRO A 510 -11.07 -7.42 30.02
CA PRO A 510 -10.19 -7.26 28.86
C PRO A 510 -10.94 -7.34 27.53
N THR A 511 -10.57 -6.49 26.57
CA THR A 511 -11.03 -6.52 25.17
C THR A 511 -9.98 -7.22 24.29
N GLN A 512 -10.43 -7.97 23.28
CA GLN A 512 -9.54 -8.71 22.38
C GLN A 512 -8.98 -7.83 21.23
N PRO A 513 -7.88 -8.24 20.57
CA PRO A 513 -7.34 -7.53 19.40
C PRO A 513 -8.29 -7.58 18.19
N GLN A 514 -8.23 -6.57 17.33
CA GLN A 514 -8.91 -6.55 16.03
C GLN A 514 -8.03 -7.24 14.95
N PRO A 515 -8.60 -7.84 13.89
CA PRO A 515 -7.83 -8.33 12.74
C PRO A 515 -7.27 -7.18 11.90
N THR A 516 -6.18 -7.46 11.16
CA THR A 516 -5.56 -6.56 10.18
C THR A 516 -5.91 -6.97 8.75
N ASP A 517 -6.02 -5.99 7.85
CA ASP A 517 -6.22 -6.24 6.42
C ASP A 517 -4.94 -6.75 5.72
N PRO A 518 -5.01 -7.32 4.50
CA PRO A 518 -3.85 -7.90 3.79
C PRO A 518 -2.82 -6.86 3.31
N ILE A 519 -1.56 -7.29 3.19
CA ILE A 519 -0.45 -6.47 2.71
C ILE A 519 -0.43 -6.44 1.17
N ASP A 520 -0.18 -5.26 0.60
CA ASP A 520 -0.16 -5.02 -0.85
C ASP A 520 1.27 -5.04 -1.41
N ILE A 521 1.44 -5.46 -2.67
CA ILE A 521 2.76 -5.60 -3.32
C ILE A 521 3.10 -4.31 -4.09
N PRO A 522 4.34 -3.78 -3.98
CA PRO A 522 4.79 -2.66 -4.82
C PRO A 522 4.74 -3.04 -6.30
N THR A 523 4.03 -2.24 -7.10
CA THR A 523 3.77 -2.44 -8.53
C THR A 523 5.00 -2.15 -9.40
N VAL A 524 5.85 -3.17 -9.56
CA VAL A 524 6.95 -3.16 -10.54
C VAL A 524 6.43 -3.62 -11.91
N ASP A 525 6.88 -2.95 -12.98
CA ASP A 525 6.64 -3.38 -14.37
C ASP A 525 7.55 -4.59 -14.68
N TYR A 526 7.10 -5.79 -14.32
CA TYR A 526 7.88 -7.04 -14.47
C TYR A 526 8.02 -7.46 -15.93
N ALA A 527 9.22 -7.90 -16.33
CA ALA A 527 9.53 -8.26 -17.71
C ALA A 527 8.77 -9.49 -18.23
N GLN A 528 8.25 -10.32 -17.33
CA GLN A 528 7.27 -11.37 -17.60
C GLN A 528 6.52 -11.71 -16.31
N VAL A 529 5.21 -11.90 -16.40
CA VAL A 529 4.37 -12.43 -15.31
C VAL A 529 4.08 -13.92 -15.58
N ILE A 530 4.14 -14.74 -14.53
CA ILE A 530 3.68 -16.12 -14.53
C ILE A 530 2.73 -16.32 -13.35
N TYR A 531 1.54 -16.85 -13.59
CA TYR A 531 0.58 -17.21 -12.55
C TYR A 531 0.70 -18.70 -12.22
N ALA A 532 0.70 -19.03 -10.92
CA ALA A 532 0.74 -20.39 -10.43
C ALA A 532 -0.31 -20.63 -9.35
N SER A 533 -0.80 -21.87 -9.21
CA SER A 533 -1.81 -22.25 -8.22
C SER A 533 -1.55 -23.65 -7.63
N PRO A 534 -2.18 -24.03 -6.50
CA PRO A 534 -1.98 -25.35 -5.88
C PRO A 534 -2.35 -26.54 -6.77
N ASN A 535 -3.28 -26.32 -7.71
CA ASN A 535 -3.75 -27.31 -8.68
C ASN A 535 -3.36 -26.89 -10.12
N GLY A 536 -2.33 -26.07 -10.26
CA GLY A 536 -1.92 -25.50 -11.54
C GLY A 536 -1.45 -26.56 -12.54
N GLY A 537 -1.84 -26.38 -13.79
CA GLY A 537 -1.49 -27.25 -14.93
C GLY A 537 -1.62 -26.55 -16.29
N GLY A 538 -1.94 -25.25 -16.27
CA GLY A 538 -2.09 -24.38 -17.43
C GLY A 538 -0.76 -23.81 -17.94
N SER A 539 -0.85 -22.85 -18.85
CA SER A 539 0.32 -22.18 -19.43
C SER A 539 0.97 -21.14 -18.50
N GLY A 540 0.28 -20.75 -17.43
CA GLY A 540 0.74 -19.76 -16.45
C GLY A 540 0.69 -18.32 -16.96
N LYS A 541 0.08 -18.04 -18.11
CA LYS A 541 0.07 -16.70 -18.72
C LYS A 541 -0.99 -15.76 -18.14
N THR A 542 -2.04 -16.30 -17.53
CA THR A 542 -3.12 -15.55 -16.89
C THR A 542 -3.52 -16.20 -15.57
N GLU A 543 -4.20 -15.44 -14.72
CA GLU A 543 -4.74 -15.91 -13.43
C GLU A 543 -5.71 -17.09 -13.58
N GLN A 544 -6.44 -17.15 -14.69
CA GLN A 544 -7.43 -18.18 -14.99
C GLN A 544 -6.82 -19.44 -15.66
N ASP A 545 -5.56 -19.37 -16.11
CA ASP A 545 -4.79 -20.50 -16.68
C ASP A 545 -3.45 -20.71 -15.93
N PRO A 546 -3.46 -20.93 -14.60
CA PRO A 546 -2.24 -20.98 -13.79
C PRO A 546 -1.47 -22.29 -14.00
N THR A 547 -0.15 -22.20 -14.02
CA THR A 547 0.76 -23.35 -14.12
C THR A 547 1.15 -23.86 -12.72
N ASP A 548 1.89 -24.97 -12.62
CA ASP A 548 2.40 -25.45 -11.32
C ASP A 548 3.64 -24.63 -10.88
N VAL A 549 3.85 -24.51 -9.56
CA VAL A 549 4.95 -23.68 -9.02
C VAL A 549 6.33 -24.18 -9.45
N LEU A 550 6.52 -25.50 -9.62
CA LEU A 550 7.82 -26.04 -10.04
C LEU A 550 8.08 -25.76 -11.52
N THR A 551 7.05 -25.68 -12.36
CA THR A 551 7.16 -25.19 -13.74
C THR A 551 7.45 -23.69 -13.75
N ALA A 552 6.68 -22.89 -13.01
CA ALA A 552 6.89 -21.44 -12.90
C ALA A 552 8.32 -21.07 -12.45
N ILE A 553 8.85 -21.75 -11.42
CA ILE A 553 10.23 -21.59 -10.92
C ILE A 553 11.28 -21.90 -12.00
N LYS A 554 11.03 -22.89 -12.87
CA LYS A 554 11.95 -23.24 -13.97
C LYS A 554 11.88 -22.24 -15.14
N THR A 555 10.71 -21.64 -15.39
CA THR A 555 10.47 -20.83 -16.59
C THR A 555 10.59 -19.32 -16.38
N VAL A 556 10.45 -18.80 -15.16
CA VAL A 556 10.51 -17.34 -14.90
C VAL A 556 11.87 -16.74 -15.31
N PRO A 557 11.93 -15.67 -16.12
CA PRO A 557 13.18 -15.01 -16.49
C PRO A 557 13.69 -14.07 -15.39
N ALA A 558 14.95 -13.65 -15.47
CA ALA A 558 15.48 -12.60 -14.59
C ALA A 558 14.75 -11.26 -14.83
N GLY A 559 14.12 -10.71 -13.79
CA GLY A 559 13.21 -9.56 -13.89
C GLY A 559 11.74 -9.93 -14.11
N GLY A 560 11.40 -11.23 -14.10
CA GLY A 560 10.02 -11.72 -14.11
C GLY A 560 9.52 -12.09 -12.71
N ILE A 561 8.20 -12.21 -12.58
CA ILE A 561 7.49 -12.58 -11.35
C ILE A 561 6.66 -13.85 -11.52
N ILE A 562 6.61 -14.65 -10.45
CA ILE A 562 5.62 -15.70 -10.22
C ILE A 562 4.60 -15.16 -9.20
N TYR A 563 3.35 -14.97 -9.62
CA TYR A 563 2.24 -14.73 -8.72
C TYR A 563 1.60 -16.06 -8.30
N LEU A 564 1.60 -16.30 -6.99
CA LEU A 564 0.99 -17.46 -6.34
C LEU A 564 -0.46 -17.12 -5.98
N LEU A 565 -1.40 -17.75 -6.65
CA LEU A 565 -2.82 -17.62 -6.35
C LEU A 565 -3.15 -18.29 -4.99
N GLY A 566 -4.23 -17.84 -4.34
CA GLY A 566 -4.56 -18.24 -2.97
C GLY A 566 -4.75 -19.74 -2.78
N GLY A 567 -4.33 -20.25 -1.62
CA GLY A 567 -4.53 -21.64 -1.20
C GLY A 567 -3.29 -22.35 -0.66
N THR A 568 -3.44 -23.65 -0.41
CA THR A 568 -2.44 -24.51 0.23
C THR A 568 -1.72 -25.39 -0.79
N TYR A 569 -0.46 -25.07 -1.06
CA TYR A 569 0.45 -25.76 -1.97
C TYR A 569 1.11 -26.94 -1.23
N LYS A 570 0.63 -28.16 -1.46
CA LYS A 570 1.06 -29.34 -0.69
C LYS A 570 2.25 -30.05 -1.35
N TYR A 571 3.31 -30.25 -0.58
CA TYR A 571 4.53 -30.93 -1.05
C TYR A 571 4.99 -32.02 -0.08
N THR A 572 5.72 -33.00 -0.63
CA THR A 572 6.31 -34.15 0.09
C THR A 572 7.82 -34.23 -0.10
N ASN A 573 8.39 -33.28 -0.84
CA ASN A 573 9.78 -33.22 -1.29
C ASN A 573 10.24 -31.76 -1.31
N THR A 574 11.53 -31.53 -1.10
CA THR A 574 12.16 -30.21 -1.09
C THR A 574 12.06 -29.49 -2.44
N ILE A 575 11.67 -28.21 -2.42
CA ILE A 575 11.70 -27.33 -3.58
C ILE A 575 13.10 -26.72 -3.71
N LEU A 576 13.91 -27.28 -4.61
CA LEU A 576 15.26 -26.79 -4.91
C LEU A 576 15.24 -25.74 -6.04
N ILE A 577 15.73 -24.55 -5.74
CA ILE A 577 16.13 -23.52 -6.72
C ILE A 577 17.65 -23.56 -6.82
N GLU A 578 18.18 -24.26 -7.83
CA GLU A 578 19.60 -24.43 -8.11
C GLU A 578 20.34 -23.10 -8.39
N GLN A 579 21.65 -23.01 -8.12
CA GLN A 579 22.47 -21.82 -8.43
C GLN A 579 22.37 -21.34 -9.90
N ASN A 580 22.23 -22.25 -10.85
CA ASN A 580 22.07 -21.91 -12.27
C ASN A 580 20.77 -21.12 -12.54
N ASN A 581 19.75 -21.30 -11.71
CA ASN A 581 18.47 -20.66 -11.77
C ASN A 581 18.50 -19.35 -10.94
N SER A 582 19.35 -18.41 -11.36
CA SER A 582 19.51 -17.10 -10.71
C SER A 582 18.84 -15.98 -11.49
N GLY A 583 18.42 -14.92 -10.79
CA GLY A 583 18.20 -13.60 -11.36
C GLY A 583 19.53 -12.87 -11.64
N GLN A 584 19.47 -11.55 -11.77
CA GLN A 584 20.65 -10.69 -11.92
C GLN A 584 20.52 -9.45 -11.01
N ALA A 585 21.61 -8.70 -10.80
CA ALA A 585 21.56 -7.43 -10.08
C ALA A 585 20.56 -6.47 -10.77
N GLY A 586 19.59 -5.97 -10.01
CA GLY A 586 18.47 -5.17 -10.54
C GLY A 586 17.40 -5.96 -11.30
N LYS A 587 17.61 -7.24 -11.63
CA LYS A 587 16.62 -8.11 -12.30
C LYS A 587 16.37 -9.35 -11.48
N TYR A 588 15.71 -9.14 -10.35
CA TYR A 588 15.30 -10.20 -9.45
C TYR A 588 14.34 -11.19 -10.14
N LYS A 589 14.43 -12.46 -9.77
CA LYS A 589 13.35 -13.43 -10.02
C LYS A 589 12.40 -13.37 -8.83
N THR A 590 11.21 -12.84 -9.01
CA THR A 590 10.26 -12.67 -7.91
C THR A 590 9.32 -13.86 -7.83
N ILE A 591 8.99 -14.32 -6.62
CA ILE A 591 7.90 -15.24 -6.32
C ILE A 591 7.13 -14.64 -5.14
N ALA A 592 5.85 -14.41 -5.31
CA ALA A 592 5.05 -13.66 -4.36
C ALA A 592 3.61 -14.19 -4.27
N ALA A 593 2.97 -14.05 -3.11
CA ALA A 593 1.51 -14.16 -3.03
C ALA A 593 0.85 -13.18 -4.01
N TYR A 594 -0.26 -13.56 -4.63
CA TYR A 594 -1.04 -12.61 -5.41
C TYR A 594 -1.78 -11.61 -4.50
N LYS A 595 -2.32 -10.52 -5.07
CA LYS A 595 -2.84 -9.37 -4.32
C LYS A 595 -3.89 -9.80 -3.27
N GLY A 596 -3.51 -9.74 -1.99
CA GLY A 596 -4.38 -10.11 -0.87
C GLY A 596 -4.68 -11.61 -0.71
N ALA A 597 -3.93 -12.49 -1.38
CA ALA A 597 -4.13 -13.94 -1.31
C ALA A 597 -3.41 -14.55 -0.09
N ASP A 598 -4.13 -15.26 0.79
CA ASP A 598 -3.50 -16.16 1.77
C ASP A 598 -2.90 -17.37 1.02
N VAL A 599 -1.58 -17.54 1.09
CA VAL A 599 -0.79 -18.55 0.39
C VAL A 599 0.09 -19.31 1.39
N VAL A 600 -0.02 -20.64 1.40
CA VAL A 600 0.69 -21.53 2.33
C VAL A 600 1.34 -22.68 1.57
N PHE A 601 2.65 -22.88 1.72
CA PHE A 601 3.33 -24.11 1.31
C PHE A 601 3.36 -25.08 2.49
N ASP A 602 2.58 -26.15 2.37
CA ASP A 602 2.39 -27.17 3.41
C ASP A 602 3.19 -28.43 3.07
N PHE A 603 4.18 -28.72 3.91
CA PHE A 603 5.08 -29.85 3.77
C PHE A 603 4.73 -31.02 4.70
N THR A 604 3.55 -31.07 5.32
CA THR A 604 3.12 -32.13 6.28
C THR A 604 3.26 -33.58 5.75
N GLY A 605 3.35 -33.78 4.43
CA GLY A 605 3.59 -35.09 3.81
C GLY A 605 5.08 -35.43 3.55
N GLN A 606 6.02 -34.58 3.95
CA GLN A 606 7.46 -34.74 3.81
C GLN A 606 8.03 -35.58 4.97
N ALA A 607 9.05 -36.38 4.70
CA ALA A 607 9.68 -37.22 5.72
C ALA A 607 10.80 -36.46 6.48
N VAL A 608 10.73 -36.45 7.81
CA VAL A 608 11.70 -35.76 8.68
C VAL A 608 13.12 -36.32 8.46
N SER A 609 14.06 -35.46 8.07
CA SER A 609 15.49 -35.76 7.95
C SER A 609 16.28 -34.47 7.74
N SER A 610 17.57 -34.44 8.11
CA SER A 610 18.49 -33.28 7.91
C SER A 610 18.88 -32.98 6.45
N SER A 611 18.00 -33.31 5.51
CA SER A 611 18.02 -32.89 4.11
C SER A 611 16.65 -32.45 3.58
N ALA A 612 15.57 -32.65 4.33
CA ALA A 612 14.19 -32.53 3.89
C ALA A 612 13.62 -31.13 4.15
N ARG A 613 14.33 -30.10 3.67
CA ARG A 613 13.87 -28.70 3.78
C ARG A 613 12.59 -28.48 2.98
N GLY A 614 11.83 -27.46 3.34
CA GLY A 614 10.72 -26.98 2.50
C GLY A 614 11.28 -26.42 1.19
N PHE A 615 12.03 -25.32 1.29
CA PHE A 615 12.79 -24.73 0.20
C PHE A 615 14.32 -24.83 0.39
N VAL A 616 15.04 -24.99 -0.71
CA VAL A 616 16.48 -24.70 -0.81
C VAL A 616 16.69 -23.66 -1.90
N LEU A 617 17.15 -22.48 -1.53
CA LEU A 617 17.43 -21.38 -2.45
C LEU A 617 18.95 -21.23 -2.61
N ASP A 618 19.54 -22.02 -3.52
CA ASP A 618 20.95 -21.96 -3.95
C ASP A 618 21.13 -20.92 -5.09
N GLY A 619 20.04 -20.59 -5.79
CA GLY A 619 19.92 -19.45 -6.71
C GLY A 619 20.14 -18.08 -6.06
N SER A 620 20.66 -17.15 -6.84
CA SER A 620 20.96 -15.76 -6.48
C SER A 620 19.98 -14.76 -7.11
N TYR A 621 19.85 -13.58 -6.52
CA TYR A 621 18.92 -12.52 -6.95
C TYR A 621 17.46 -13.01 -7.12
N TRP A 622 16.93 -13.73 -6.13
CA TRP A 622 15.51 -14.01 -5.96
C TRP A 622 14.86 -13.06 -4.97
N HIS A 623 13.57 -12.78 -5.17
CA HIS A 623 12.73 -12.04 -4.22
C HIS A 623 11.55 -12.92 -3.84
N PHE A 624 11.50 -13.38 -2.59
CA PHE A 624 10.36 -14.11 -2.04
C PHE A 624 9.50 -13.12 -1.25
N TYR A 625 8.20 -13.00 -1.55
CA TYR A 625 7.32 -12.01 -0.93
C TYR A 625 5.99 -12.56 -0.40
N GLY A 626 5.75 -12.39 0.90
CA GLY A 626 4.39 -12.34 1.47
C GLY A 626 3.61 -13.65 1.53
N PHE A 627 4.27 -14.81 1.59
CA PHE A 627 3.60 -16.11 1.78
C PHE A 627 4.19 -16.94 2.92
N GLU A 628 3.51 -18.03 3.26
CA GLU A 628 3.83 -18.91 4.38
C GLU A 628 4.48 -20.23 3.94
N ILE A 629 5.42 -20.73 4.74
CA ILE A 629 6.02 -22.08 4.64
C ILE A 629 5.86 -22.78 5.98
N THR A 630 5.21 -23.96 5.95
CA THR A 630 4.83 -24.72 7.15
C THR A 630 5.18 -26.20 7.05
N GLN A 631 5.49 -26.81 8.20
CA GLN A 631 5.58 -28.27 8.40
C GLN A 631 6.63 -28.98 7.52
N ALA A 632 7.75 -28.33 7.21
CA ALA A 632 8.89 -28.97 6.56
C ALA A 632 9.58 -30.01 7.47
N GLY A 633 10.12 -31.07 6.88
CA GLY A 633 10.83 -32.15 7.59
C GLY A 633 12.27 -31.83 8.01
N ASP A 634 12.65 -30.55 7.98
CA ASP A 634 13.95 -29.92 8.24
C ASP A 634 13.65 -28.39 8.24
N ASN A 635 14.61 -27.54 7.89
CA ASN A 635 14.38 -26.10 7.76
C ASN A 635 13.22 -25.75 6.79
N GLY A 636 12.38 -24.79 7.16
CA GLY A 636 11.37 -24.23 6.24
C GLY A 636 12.02 -23.67 4.97
N MET A 637 13.10 -22.90 5.12
CA MET A 637 13.99 -22.51 4.02
C MET A 637 15.47 -22.61 4.42
N LEU A 638 16.27 -23.28 3.58
CA LEU A 638 17.72 -23.10 3.55
C LEU A 638 18.08 -22.07 2.46
N LEU A 639 18.62 -20.92 2.87
CA LEU A 639 19.09 -19.85 2.00
C LEU A 639 20.60 -19.98 1.76
N SER A 640 20.97 -20.36 0.54
CA SER A 640 22.34 -20.72 0.15
C SER A 640 22.94 -19.87 -0.98
N GLY A 641 22.10 -19.18 -1.74
CA GLY A 641 22.51 -18.20 -2.73
C GLY A 641 22.84 -16.82 -2.14
N ASN A 642 23.12 -15.89 -3.05
CA ASN A 642 23.62 -14.55 -2.73
C ASN A 642 22.70 -13.45 -3.24
N ASN A 643 22.70 -12.31 -2.53
CA ASN A 643 21.98 -11.07 -2.88
C ASN A 643 20.45 -11.24 -3.00
N ASN A 644 19.89 -12.29 -2.39
CA ASN A 644 18.45 -12.57 -2.37
C ASN A 644 17.71 -11.65 -1.39
N ILE A 645 16.41 -11.45 -1.63
CA ILE A 645 15.49 -10.73 -0.77
C ILE A 645 14.41 -11.71 -0.31
N ILE A 646 14.23 -11.88 0.99
CA ILE A 646 13.16 -12.67 1.60
C ILE A 646 12.33 -11.68 2.40
N GLU A 647 11.09 -11.41 1.98
CA GLU A 647 10.31 -10.26 2.48
C GLU A 647 8.87 -10.65 2.85
N MET A 648 8.35 -10.16 3.98
CA MET A 648 6.98 -10.43 4.46
C MET A 648 6.62 -11.93 4.67
N MET A 649 7.58 -12.84 4.53
CA MET A 649 7.41 -14.29 4.65
C MET A 649 7.08 -14.74 6.08
N VAL A 650 6.30 -15.81 6.20
CA VAL A 650 6.06 -16.53 7.47
C VAL A 650 6.66 -17.93 7.39
N PHE A 651 7.42 -18.32 8.42
CA PHE A 651 7.95 -19.68 8.59
C PHE A 651 7.38 -20.24 9.89
N ASN A 652 6.61 -21.32 9.85
CA ASN A 652 6.04 -21.89 11.07
C ASN A 652 6.07 -23.42 11.15
N ASP A 653 6.07 -23.93 12.38
CA ASP A 653 5.83 -25.34 12.70
C ASP A 653 6.69 -26.34 11.88
N ASN A 654 7.91 -25.96 11.49
CA ASN A 654 8.87 -26.82 10.79
C ASN A 654 9.70 -27.65 11.79
N GLU A 655 10.18 -28.82 11.36
CA GLU A 655 10.96 -29.79 12.16
C GLU A 655 12.46 -29.45 12.31
N ASP A 656 12.89 -28.30 11.79
CA ASP A 656 14.13 -27.60 12.16
C ASP A 656 13.90 -26.08 11.92
N THR A 657 14.94 -25.27 11.96
CA THR A 657 14.92 -23.80 11.90
C THR A 657 14.06 -23.23 10.76
N GLY A 658 13.18 -22.27 11.05
CA GLY A 658 12.24 -21.70 10.07
C GLY A 658 12.93 -21.16 8.80
N LEU A 659 13.96 -20.31 8.95
CA LEU A 659 14.88 -19.97 7.86
C LEU A 659 16.33 -19.99 8.33
N GLN A 660 17.18 -20.75 7.65
CA GLN A 660 18.62 -20.86 7.90
C GLN A 660 19.44 -20.33 6.70
N ILE A 661 20.33 -19.36 6.93
CA ILE A 661 21.34 -18.92 5.96
C ILE A 661 22.60 -19.78 6.15
N SER A 662 22.86 -20.68 5.19
CA SER A 662 24.06 -21.53 5.15
C SER A 662 24.23 -22.15 3.77
N ARG A 663 25.44 -22.62 3.42
CA ARG A 663 25.69 -23.25 2.11
C ARG A 663 24.88 -24.55 1.95
N TYR A 664 24.30 -24.75 0.78
CA TYR A 664 23.74 -26.04 0.36
C TYR A 664 24.85 -26.94 -0.19
N ARG A 665 25.70 -26.38 -1.06
CA ARG A 665 26.74 -27.11 -1.78
C ARG A 665 27.99 -27.35 -0.94
N THR A 666 28.54 -28.55 -1.07
CA THR A 666 29.76 -28.97 -0.35
C THR A 666 31.05 -28.40 -0.93
N ASP A 667 31.04 -27.96 -2.21
CA ASP A 667 32.18 -27.35 -2.90
C ASP A 667 32.34 -25.83 -2.62
N ALA A 668 31.32 -25.19 -2.05
CA ALA A 668 31.40 -23.85 -1.44
C ALA A 668 32.24 -23.90 -0.15
N ALA A 669 33.54 -24.12 -0.30
CA ALA A 669 34.44 -24.56 0.77
C ALA A 669 35.02 -23.42 1.64
N ASN A 670 34.70 -22.15 1.35
CA ASN A 670 35.28 -21.01 2.05
C ASN A 670 34.31 -19.81 2.13
N LEU A 671 34.58 -18.87 3.05
CA LEU A 671 33.76 -17.70 3.35
C LEU A 671 33.32 -16.88 2.12
N ALA A 672 34.18 -16.71 1.11
CA ALA A 672 33.86 -15.95 -0.11
C ALA A 672 32.98 -16.72 -1.11
N SER A 673 32.62 -17.97 -0.80
CA SER A 673 31.70 -18.82 -1.57
C SER A 673 30.40 -19.16 -0.82
N TRP A 674 30.22 -18.60 0.38
CA TRP A 674 29.04 -18.82 1.23
C TRP A 674 27.96 -17.76 0.96
N PRO A 675 26.67 -18.05 1.22
CA PRO A 675 25.56 -17.12 1.01
C PRO A 675 25.82 -15.75 1.62
N SER A 676 25.89 -14.72 0.77
CA SER A 676 26.27 -13.35 1.10
C SER A 676 25.24 -12.31 0.63
N ASN A 677 25.24 -11.14 1.28
CA ASN A 677 24.44 -9.96 0.93
C ASN A 677 22.91 -10.19 0.88
N ASN A 678 22.39 -11.23 1.52
CA ASN A 678 20.94 -11.48 1.52
C ASN A 678 20.23 -10.55 2.51
N LEU A 679 19.05 -10.06 2.12
CA LEU A 679 18.16 -9.25 2.95
C LEU A 679 16.94 -10.09 3.36
N VAL A 680 16.81 -10.38 4.65
CA VAL A 680 15.61 -10.96 5.25
C VAL A 680 14.84 -9.83 5.94
N LYS A 681 13.69 -9.42 5.40
CA LYS A 681 12.99 -8.21 5.81
C LYS A 681 11.53 -8.47 6.17
N ASN A 682 11.09 -7.97 7.33
CA ASN A 682 9.71 -8.06 7.79
C ASN A 682 9.13 -9.48 7.79
N CYS A 683 9.99 -10.50 7.89
CA CYS A 683 9.57 -11.90 8.02
C CYS A 683 9.16 -12.21 9.46
N THR A 684 8.34 -13.25 9.65
CA THR A 684 8.12 -13.86 10.96
C THR A 684 8.54 -15.32 10.96
N SER A 685 9.08 -15.80 12.08
CA SER A 685 9.33 -17.22 12.30
C SER A 685 8.81 -17.67 13.68
N LEU A 686 8.00 -18.72 13.74
CA LEU A 686 7.34 -19.18 14.97
C LEU A 686 7.12 -20.69 15.08
N ASN A 687 7.00 -21.21 16.30
CA ASN A 687 6.61 -22.60 16.61
C ASN A 687 7.47 -23.71 15.95
N ASN A 688 8.58 -23.38 15.28
CA ASN A 688 9.50 -24.37 14.72
C ASN A 688 10.11 -25.19 15.86
N CYS A 689 10.13 -26.51 15.71
CA CYS A 689 10.47 -27.44 16.77
C CYS A 689 10.96 -28.76 16.20
N ASP A 690 12.22 -29.11 16.46
CA ASP A 690 12.75 -30.42 16.11
C ASP A 690 12.33 -31.47 17.14
N GLU A 691 11.36 -32.33 16.83
CA GLU A 691 10.82 -33.32 17.81
C GLU A 691 11.88 -34.30 18.34
N ALA A 692 13.04 -34.40 17.68
CA ALA A 692 14.13 -35.30 18.03
C ALA A 692 14.93 -34.88 19.28
N THR A 693 15.21 -33.58 19.46
CA THR A 693 15.89 -33.07 20.67
C THR A 693 15.28 -31.78 21.23
N MET A 694 14.64 -30.96 20.38
CA MET A 694 14.11 -29.64 20.68
C MET A 694 15.21 -28.63 21.02
N GLU A 695 16.38 -28.79 20.41
CA GLU A 695 17.61 -27.99 20.64
C GLU A 695 18.22 -27.40 19.35
N ASN A 696 17.58 -27.59 18.19
CA ASN A 696 18.12 -27.20 16.88
C ASN A 696 17.23 -26.19 16.12
N ALA A 697 15.91 -26.25 16.33
CA ALA A 697 14.96 -25.40 15.62
C ALA A 697 14.91 -23.98 16.20
N ASP A 698 15.64 -23.07 15.56
CA ASP A 698 15.51 -21.62 15.79
C ASP A 698 14.35 -21.04 14.98
N GLY A 699 13.98 -19.79 15.26
CA GLY A 699 13.18 -19.02 14.31
C GLY A 699 13.99 -18.65 13.06
N PHE A 700 15.15 -18.03 13.27
CA PHE A 700 16.07 -17.67 12.20
C PHE A 700 17.50 -18.11 12.55
N ALA A 701 18.23 -18.61 11.57
CA ALA A 701 19.66 -18.86 11.71
C ALA A 701 20.45 -18.23 10.57
N ALA A 702 21.67 -17.80 10.88
CA ALA A 702 22.66 -17.38 9.88
C ALA A 702 24.04 -17.86 10.35
N LYS A 703 24.17 -19.19 10.40
CA LYS A 703 25.19 -19.93 11.15
C LYS A 703 26.04 -20.83 10.25
N LEU A 704 27.09 -21.42 10.83
CA LEU A 704 28.01 -22.44 10.29
C LEU A 704 28.84 -22.02 9.05
N THR A 705 28.15 -21.70 7.96
CA THR A 705 28.71 -21.38 6.63
C THR A 705 27.92 -20.25 5.99
N CYS A 706 27.80 -19.15 6.74
CA CYS A 706 27.12 -17.92 6.35
C CYS A 706 28.15 -16.88 5.90
N GLY A 707 27.93 -16.26 4.74
CA GLY A 707 28.82 -15.27 4.15
C GLY A 707 28.66 -13.86 4.71
N GLU A 708 29.40 -12.92 4.14
CA GLU A 708 29.38 -11.50 4.51
C GLU A 708 28.07 -10.78 4.12
N GLY A 709 27.77 -9.68 4.82
CA GLY A 709 26.76 -8.70 4.40
C GLY A 709 25.30 -9.12 4.54
N ASN A 710 24.99 -10.25 5.16
CA ASN A 710 23.61 -10.69 5.39
C ASN A 710 22.91 -9.80 6.45
N VAL A 711 21.68 -9.38 6.17
CA VAL A 711 20.91 -8.44 7.00
C VAL A 711 19.53 -9.00 7.34
N PHE A 712 19.15 -8.92 8.61
CA PHE A 712 17.76 -9.08 9.06
C PHE A 712 17.21 -7.69 9.43
N ASP A 713 16.09 -7.27 8.85
CA ASP A 713 15.45 -5.96 9.09
C ASP A 713 13.95 -6.12 9.44
N GLY A 714 13.53 -5.75 10.65
CA GLY A 714 12.11 -5.80 11.02
C GLY A 714 11.50 -7.20 11.17
N CYS A 715 12.35 -8.22 11.27
CA CYS A 715 11.91 -9.59 11.46
C CYS A 715 11.47 -9.87 12.91
N ILE A 716 10.50 -10.76 13.08
CA ILE A 716 9.90 -11.13 14.38
C ILE A 716 10.06 -12.63 14.58
N SER A 717 10.58 -13.06 15.74
CA SER A 717 10.90 -14.47 16.01
C SER A 717 10.38 -14.89 17.37
N TYR A 718 9.42 -15.83 17.41
CA TYR A 718 8.80 -16.20 18.68
C TYR A 718 8.39 -17.66 18.84
N ASN A 719 8.47 -18.14 20.07
CA ASN A 719 8.04 -19.50 20.44
C ASN A 719 8.68 -20.62 19.59
N ASN A 720 9.94 -20.47 19.17
CA ASN A 720 10.71 -21.56 18.57
C ASN A 720 11.35 -22.43 19.69
N SER A 721 11.67 -23.70 19.40
CA SER A 721 12.11 -24.63 20.46
C SER A 721 13.51 -24.35 21.01
N ASP A 722 14.44 -23.83 20.20
CA ASP A 722 15.72 -23.30 20.69
C ASP A 722 15.75 -21.76 20.75
N ASP A 723 16.32 -21.04 19.78
CA ASP A 723 16.44 -19.57 19.84
C ASP A 723 15.50 -18.80 18.90
N GLY A 724 15.38 -17.50 19.15
CA GLY A 724 14.85 -16.55 18.17
C GLY A 724 15.81 -16.32 17.00
N TRP A 725 17.12 -16.23 17.28
CA TRP A 725 18.21 -16.07 16.32
C TRP A 725 19.46 -16.84 16.72
N ASP A 726 20.02 -17.67 15.83
CA ASP A 726 21.33 -18.31 16.00
C ASP A 726 22.35 -17.91 14.91
N LEU A 727 23.52 -17.42 15.34
CA LEU A 727 24.67 -17.07 14.50
C LEU A 727 25.90 -17.99 14.74
N TYR A 728 25.71 -19.20 15.26
CA TYR A 728 26.75 -20.16 15.66
C TYR A 728 27.88 -20.36 14.61
N ALA A 729 29.13 -20.42 15.05
CA ALA A 729 30.32 -20.50 14.20
C ALA A 729 31.39 -21.38 14.85
N LYS A 730 31.79 -22.46 14.16
CA LYS A 730 32.56 -23.58 14.75
C LYS A 730 33.96 -23.73 14.17
N GLU A 731 34.84 -24.41 14.91
CA GLU A 731 36.26 -24.54 14.58
C GLU A 731 36.51 -25.16 13.19
N GLU A 732 35.69 -26.11 12.75
CA GLU A 732 35.90 -26.80 11.46
C GLU A 732 35.54 -25.97 10.22
N THR A 733 34.80 -24.86 10.39
CA THR A 733 34.50 -23.91 9.31
C THR A 733 35.17 -22.55 9.52
N GLY A 734 35.44 -22.17 10.77
CA GLY A 734 36.00 -20.87 11.13
C GLY A 734 34.92 -19.77 11.22
N PRO A 735 35.33 -18.49 11.21
CA PRO A 735 34.41 -17.35 11.26
C PRO A 735 33.40 -17.36 10.11
N ILE A 736 32.16 -17.00 10.44
CA ILE A 736 31.15 -16.63 9.45
C ILE A 736 31.27 -15.12 9.14
N GLY A 737 30.52 -14.64 8.15
CA GLY A 737 30.49 -13.21 7.83
C GLY A 737 29.70 -12.36 8.83
N VAL A 738 29.88 -11.04 8.74
CA VAL A 738 29.23 -10.07 9.63
C VAL A 738 27.75 -9.93 9.31
N VAL A 739 26.94 -10.76 9.97
CA VAL A 739 25.48 -10.60 10.03
C VAL A 739 25.12 -9.32 10.78
N THR A 740 24.16 -8.56 10.24
CA THR A 740 23.53 -7.40 10.89
C THR A 740 22.07 -7.70 11.21
N LEU A 741 21.68 -7.57 12.48
CA LEU A 741 20.30 -7.65 12.93
C LEU A 741 19.81 -6.24 13.24
N LYS A 742 18.71 -5.78 12.64
CA LYS A 742 18.14 -4.45 12.94
C LYS A 742 16.62 -4.44 12.99
N ASN A 743 16.05 -3.62 13.87
CA ASN A 743 14.61 -3.52 14.09
C ASN A 743 13.94 -4.87 14.45
N CYS A 744 14.68 -5.85 14.97
CA CYS A 744 14.18 -7.21 15.18
C CYS A 744 13.55 -7.42 16.57
N ILE A 745 12.56 -8.31 16.66
CA ILE A 745 11.89 -8.65 17.92
C ILE A 745 12.00 -10.16 18.18
N ALA A 746 12.54 -10.57 19.33
CA ALA A 746 12.71 -11.99 19.72
C ALA A 746 12.01 -12.31 21.05
N PHE A 747 11.05 -13.23 21.09
CA PHE A 747 10.36 -13.55 22.35
C PHE A 747 9.89 -14.99 22.55
N ARG A 748 9.87 -15.44 23.81
CA ARG A 748 9.36 -16.77 24.23
C ARG A 748 10.03 -17.98 23.58
N ASN A 749 11.21 -17.81 22.98
CA ASN A 749 11.97 -18.92 22.42
C ASN A 749 12.56 -19.80 23.55
N GLY A 750 12.76 -21.08 23.24
CA GLY A 750 12.98 -22.18 24.19
C GLY A 750 11.74 -23.06 24.40
N PHE A 751 10.61 -22.75 23.75
CA PHE A 751 9.35 -23.50 23.80
C PHE A 751 8.31 -22.99 22.79
N THR A 752 7.49 -23.90 22.25
CA THR A 752 6.37 -23.58 21.34
C THR A 752 5.12 -23.11 22.08
N GLU A 753 4.14 -22.55 21.35
CA GLU A 753 2.85 -22.14 21.91
C GLU A 753 1.97 -23.33 22.37
N ASP A 754 2.07 -24.49 21.71
CA ASP A 754 1.46 -25.75 22.20
C ASP A 754 2.26 -26.38 23.37
N GLY A 755 3.47 -25.86 23.63
CA GLY A 755 4.22 -26.11 24.84
C GLY A 755 5.19 -27.28 24.79
N ARG A 756 5.64 -27.66 23.58
CA ARG A 756 6.88 -28.42 23.31
C ARG A 756 8.10 -27.57 23.70
N GLY A 757 9.31 -28.14 23.65
CA GLY A 757 10.52 -27.52 24.21
C GLY A 757 10.55 -27.57 25.74
N TYR A 758 11.06 -26.51 26.39
CA TYR A 758 11.42 -26.46 27.83
C TYR A 758 12.53 -27.45 28.26
N GLY A 759 13.16 -28.16 27.31
CA GLY A 759 14.23 -29.14 27.53
C GLY A 759 15.58 -28.52 27.88
N ASP A 760 16.67 -29.16 27.45
CA ASP A 760 18.04 -28.65 27.67
C ASP A 760 18.50 -27.58 26.65
N CYS A 761 17.61 -27.23 25.72
CA CYS A 761 17.61 -26.02 24.85
C CYS A 761 18.25 -24.76 25.48
N ASP A 762 18.97 -24.01 24.63
CA ASP A 762 19.72 -22.81 24.96
C ASP A 762 18.81 -21.58 25.06
N GLY A 763 17.66 -21.55 24.36
CA GLY A 763 16.45 -20.79 24.76
C GLY A 763 16.58 -19.26 24.79
N ASN A 764 17.27 -18.66 23.85
CA ASN A 764 17.64 -17.24 23.81
C ASN A 764 16.82 -16.44 22.80
N GLY A 765 16.69 -15.12 23.01
CA GLY A 765 16.17 -14.22 21.98
C GLY A 765 17.16 -14.08 20.82
N PHE A 766 18.41 -13.75 21.14
CA PHE A 766 19.49 -13.57 20.17
C PHE A 766 20.80 -14.23 20.65
N LYS A 767 21.23 -15.32 19.99
CA LYS A 767 22.50 -16.05 20.18
C LYS A 767 23.53 -15.59 19.15
N LEU A 768 24.33 -14.60 19.54
CA LEU A 768 25.14 -13.75 18.67
C LEU A 768 26.52 -14.37 18.33
N GLY A 769 26.50 -15.64 17.96
CA GLY A 769 27.68 -16.45 17.61
C GLY A 769 28.19 -17.27 18.78
N GLY A 770 28.73 -18.45 18.49
CA GLY A 770 29.20 -19.37 19.52
C GLY A 770 29.97 -20.55 18.96
N GLY A 771 30.87 -21.11 19.77
CA GLY A 771 31.90 -22.07 19.36
C GLY A 771 33.33 -21.64 19.69
N GLY A 772 33.53 -20.48 20.31
CA GLY A 772 34.86 -19.91 20.59
C GLY A 772 35.43 -19.08 19.43
N ILE A 773 34.68 -18.97 18.33
CA ILE A 773 35.10 -18.34 17.08
C ILE A 773 34.61 -16.89 17.02
N GLY A 774 35.50 -15.96 16.66
CA GLY A 774 35.22 -14.53 16.59
C GLY A 774 34.44 -14.16 15.33
N THR A 775 33.36 -13.39 15.47
CA THR A 775 32.71 -12.69 14.34
C THR A 775 32.05 -11.39 14.81
N ARG A 776 32.34 -10.28 14.13
CA ARG A 776 31.97 -8.92 14.58
C ARG A 776 30.55 -8.49 14.18
N HIS A 777 29.55 -9.26 14.63
CA HIS A 777 28.13 -8.99 14.40
C HIS A 777 27.64 -7.63 14.91
N LYS A 778 26.53 -7.16 14.34
CA LYS A 778 25.88 -5.89 14.66
C LYS A 778 24.43 -6.09 15.04
N VAL A 779 23.96 -5.40 16.08
CA VAL A 779 22.57 -5.46 16.56
C VAL A 779 22.05 -4.03 16.80
N GLU A 780 20.93 -3.66 16.17
CA GLU A 780 20.38 -2.30 16.24
C GLU A 780 18.87 -2.28 16.46
N ASN A 781 18.39 -1.47 17.40
CA ASN A 781 16.96 -1.22 17.59
C ASN A 781 16.15 -2.51 17.85
N CYS A 782 16.70 -3.45 18.61
CA CYS A 782 16.11 -4.76 18.83
C CYS A 782 15.43 -4.90 20.20
N LEU A 783 14.32 -5.64 20.24
CA LEU A 783 13.57 -5.96 21.45
C LEU A 783 13.65 -7.47 21.75
N ALA A 784 14.02 -7.85 22.97
CA ALA A 784 13.97 -9.24 23.45
C ALA A 784 13.10 -9.37 24.71
N PHE A 785 12.12 -10.29 24.74
CA PHE A 785 11.33 -10.52 25.96
C PHE A 785 10.89 -11.97 26.20
N GLU A 786 10.74 -12.36 27.46
CA GLU A 786 10.19 -13.67 27.86
C GLU A 786 10.89 -14.91 27.26
N ASN A 787 12.08 -14.77 26.67
CA ASN A 787 12.85 -15.93 26.23
C ASN A 787 13.31 -16.75 27.44
N LEU A 788 13.35 -18.08 27.28
CA LEU A 788 13.54 -19.04 28.37
C LEU A 788 14.81 -18.76 29.19
N ASN A 789 15.91 -18.37 28.52
CA ASN A 789 17.22 -18.13 29.10
C ASN A 789 17.68 -16.67 28.94
N CYS A 790 18.20 -16.26 27.77
CA CYS A 790 18.75 -14.90 27.58
C CYS A 790 17.87 -14.04 26.68
N GLY A 791 17.88 -12.72 26.87
CA GLY A 791 17.41 -11.80 25.84
C GLY A 791 18.43 -11.72 24.72
N PHE A 792 19.65 -11.30 25.06
CA PHE A 792 20.81 -11.27 24.17
C PHE A 792 21.99 -12.01 24.82
N THR A 793 22.69 -12.86 24.06
CA THR A 793 23.87 -13.61 24.51
C THR A 793 24.95 -13.59 23.43
N ASP A 794 26.22 -13.38 23.81
CA ASP A 794 27.35 -13.50 22.89
C ASP A 794 27.83 -14.94 22.66
N ASN A 795 27.07 -15.94 23.13
CA ASN A 795 27.35 -17.39 23.19
C ASN A 795 28.79 -17.94 23.01
N ASN A 796 29.80 -17.29 23.60
CA ASN A 796 31.23 -17.60 23.47
C ASN A 796 31.91 -17.12 22.15
N ASN A 797 31.36 -16.12 21.47
CA ASN A 797 31.99 -15.32 20.42
C ASN A 797 32.96 -14.28 21.05
N PRO A 798 34.30 -14.44 20.92
CA PRO A 798 35.28 -13.51 21.49
C PRO A 798 35.33 -12.13 20.79
N GLU A 799 34.72 -11.98 19.60
CA GLU A 799 34.82 -10.76 18.78
C GLU A 799 33.45 -10.12 18.47
N PHE A 800 32.42 -10.38 19.29
CA PHE A 800 31.14 -9.68 19.17
C PHE A 800 31.34 -8.16 19.05
N GLY A 801 30.61 -7.55 18.11
CA GLY A 801 30.81 -6.18 17.69
C GLY A 801 29.98 -5.17 18.48
N ASP A 802 28.91 -4.71 17.84
CA ASP A 802 28.30 -3.44 18.16
C ASP A 802 26.79 -3.60 18.37
N MET A 803 26.29 -3.17 19.53
CA MET A 803 24.89 -3.28 19.93
C MET A 803 24.35 -1.90 20.32
N LYS A 804 23.28 -1.44 19.68
CA LYS A 804 22.69 -0.12 19.94
C LYS A 804 21.16 -0.11 19.99
N ASN A 805 20.59 0.79 20.78
CA ASN A 805 19.14 0.98 20.93
C ASN A 805 18.40 -0.34 21.27
N CYS A 806 18.95 -1.18 22.15
CA CYS A 806 18.37 -2.51 22.41
C CYS A 806 17.65 -2.54 23.77
N THR A 807 16.47 -3.16 23.81
CA THR A 807 15.69 -3.40 25.03
C THR A 807 15.57 -4.89 25.31
N ALA A 808 15.78 -5.27 26.57
CA ALA A 808 15.45 -6.59 27.09
C ALA A 808 14.47 -6.48 28.26
N TYR A 809 13.35 -7.20 28.20
CA TYR A 809 12.29 -7.19 29.21
C TYR A 809 11.93 -8.60 29.66
N ASN A 810 12.02 -8.90 30.96
CA ASN A 810 11.57 -10.19 31.52
C ASN A 810 12.02 -11.45 30.73
N ASN A 811 13.24 -11.47 30.17
CA ASN A 811 13.87 -12.74 29.77
C ASN A 811 14.38 -13.46 31.02
N ASN A 812 14.87 -14.71 30.90
CA ASN A 812 15.28 -15.57 32.02
C ASN A 812 14.10 -16.22 32.78
N LEU A 813 13.14 -16.81 32.04
CA LEU A 813 12.05 -17.59 32.65
C LEU A 813 12.58 -18.84 33.41
N LYS A 814 13.64 -19.50 32.91
CA LYS A 814 14.31 -20.67 33.55
C LYS A 814 15.12 -20.27 34.81
N GLY A 815 15.28 -18.97 35.09
CA GLY A 815 15.83 -18.44 36.36
C GLY A 815 17.36 -18.52 36.55
N ALA A 816 18.11 -18.98 35.54
CA ALA A 816 19.54 -19.29 35.58
C ALA A 816 20.47 -18.30 34.84
N LYS A 817 19.92 -17.44 33.96
CA LYS A 817 20.64 -16.54 33.04
C LYS A 817 20.22 -15.07 33.32
N ALA A 818 20.13 -14.20 32.30
CA ALA A 818 19.73 -12.78 32.43
C ALA A 818 19.27 -12.19 31.07
N ASN A 819 18.65 -11.01 31.12
CA ASN A 819 18.35 -10.16 29.95
C ASN A 819 19.57 -10.00 29.01
N TYR A 820 20.75 -9.66 29.54
CA TYR A 820 22.00 -9.57 28.77
C TYR A 820 23.12 -10.47 29.32
N MET A 821 23.69 -11.29 28.44
CA MET A 821 24.80 -12.21 28.71
C MET A 821 25.91 -12.04 27.65
N VAL A 822 26.48 -10.84 27.58
CA VAL A 822 27.37 -10.36 26.51
C VAL A 822 28.75 -9.98 27.11
N TYR A 823 29.44 -10.97 27.68
CA TYR A 823 30.60 -10.79 28.58
C TYR A 823 31.80 -11.70 28.31
N ARG A 824 31.74 -12.53 27.26
CA ARG A 824 32.79 -13.45 26.80
C ARG A 824 33.51 -12.90 25.56
N CYS A 825 32.89 -11.93 24.89
CA CYS A 825 33.51 -11.04 23.92
C CYS A 825 34.64 -10.17 24.53
N SER A 826 35.50 -9.66 23.65
CA SER A 826 36.59 -8.75 23.97
C SER A 826 36.10 -7.36 24.39
N THR A 827 36.98 -6.58 25.03
CA THR A 827 36.71 -5.18 25.39
C THR A 827 36.51 -4.24 24.20
N SER A 828 36.62 -4.73 22.96
CA SER A 828 36.31 -3.97 21.74
C SER A 828 34.82 -3.94 21.40
N ALA A 829 33.97 -4.70 22.10
CA ALA A 829 32.53 -4.65 21.92
C ALA A 829 31.96 -3.28 22.34
N THR A 830 30.90 -2.82 21.66
CA THR A 830 30.23 -1.54 21.98
C THR A 830 28.75 -1.76 22.32
N PHE A 831 28.28 -1.01 23.32
CA PHE A 831 26.90 -1.00 23.79
C PHE A 831 26.42 0.44 23.86
N GLN A 832 25.31 0.77 23.19
CA GLN A 832 24.77 2.13 23.16
C GLN A 832 23.26 2.16 23.39
N ASN A 833 22.76 3.12 24.16
CA ASN A 833 21.32 3.34 24.37
C ASN A 833 20.62 2.05 24.84
N MET A 834 21.19 1.38 25.84
CA MET A 834 20.74 0.06 26.29
C MET A 834 19.62 0.14 27.34
N VAL A 835 18.66 -0.78 27.31
CA VAL A 835 17.67 -0.98 28.40
C VAL A 835 17.56 -2.45 28.78
N SER A 836 17.63 -2.71 30.08
CA SER A 836 17.21 -3.96 30.73
C SER A 836 16.15 -3.61 31.78
N TYR A 837 15.01 -4.29 31.73
CA TYR A 837 13.97 -4.15 32.76
C TYR A 837 13.38 -5.49 33.18
N TYR A 838 12.99 -5.56 34.45
CA TYR A 838 12.29 -6.67 35.06
C TYR A 838 11.07 -6.16 35.84
N SER A 839 9.88 -6.62 35.46
CA SER A 839 8.64 -6.42 36.21
C SER A 839 8.14 -7.81 36.66
N VAL A 840 8.55 -8.20 37.86
CA VAL A 840 8.52 -9.60 38.38
C VAL A 840 7.14 -10.26 38.34
N GLY A 841 6.06 -9.46 38.43
CA GLY A 841 4.66 -9.92 38.38
C GLY A 841 3.94 -9.67 37.06
N LYS A 842 4.63 -9.18 36.02
CA LYS A 842 4.08 -8.96 34.67
C LYS A 842 4.82 -9.85 33.67
N VAL A 843 4.53 -11.14 33.77
CA VAL A 843 4.78 -12.12 32.71
C VAL A 843 3.44 -12.55 32.11
N SER A 844 3.44 -12.92 30.84
CA SER A 844 2.33 -13.61 30.19
C SER A 844 2.05 -14.94 30.88
N GLN A 845 0.90 -15.55 30.59
CA GLN A 845 0.46 -16.82 31.18
C GLN A 845 1.20 -18.03 30.59
N THR A 846 2.53 -17.98 30.59
CA THR A 846 3.41 -19.13 30.40
C THR A 846 3.19 -20.16 31.52
N LYS A 847 3.83 -21.34 31.43
CA LYS A 847 3.87 -22.33 32.52
C LYS A 847 4.61 -21.81 33.79
N ILE A 848 5.15 -20.59 33.77
CA ILE A 848 6.02 -19.97 34.78
C ILE A 848 5.36 -18.69 35.32
N SER A 849 4.90 -18.71 36.57
CA SER A 849 4.01 -17.69 37.16
C SER A 849 4.69 -16.45 37.76
N SER A 850 6.03 -16.41 37.80
CA SER A 850 6.81 -15.25 38.23
C SER A 850 8.25 -15.38 37.74
N ILE A 851 8.92 -14.25 37.50
CA ILE A 851 10.28 -14.25 36.94
C ILE A 851 11.32 -13.72 37.94
N LYS A 852 12.50 -14.35 37.93
CA LYS A 852 13.64 -13.92 38.74
C LYS A 852 14.57 -13.01 37.93
N ALA A 853 14.72 -11.76 38.38
CA ALA A 853 15.67 -10.82 37.80
C ALA A 853 17.11 -11.39 37.82
N GLY A 854 17.65 -11.65 36.62
CA GLY A 854 19.02 -12.08 36.41
C GLY A 854 19.97 -10.89 36.33
N ASN A 855 21.19 -11.02 36.86
CA ASN A 855 22.20 -9.96 36.76
C ASN A 855 22.79 -9.94 35.35
N ASP A 856 22.60 -8.83 34.65
CA ASP A 856 23.18 -8.57 33.33
C ASP A 856 24.71 -8.55 33.38
N LYS A 857 25.32 -8.98 32.28
CA LYS A 857 26.78 -9.05 32.14
C LYS A 857 27.21 -8.48 30.79
N PHE A 858 28.16 -7.55 30.86
CA PHE A 858 28.76 -6.87 29.72
C PHE A 858 30.29 -6.88 29.84
N VAL A 859 30.99 -7.04 28.72
CA VAL A 859 32.42 -6.70 28.57
C VAL A 859 32.56 -5.88 27.29
N GLY A 860 33.14 -4.67 27.39
CA GLY A 860 33.17 -3.70 26.28
C GLY A 860 32.97 -2.26 26.76
N THR A 861 32.60 -1.36 25.85
CA THR A 861 32.31 0.04 26.17
C THR A 861 30.80 0.31 26.15
N MET A 862 30.23 0.70 27.28
CA MET A 862 28.82 1.09 27.40
C MET A 862 28.70 2.62 27.36
N THR A 863 27.93 3.15 26.41
CA THR A 863 27.57 4.58 26.32
C THR A 863 26.06 4.71 26.48
N ASP A 864 25.60 5.42 27.51
CA ASP A 864 24.18 5.60 27.86
C ASP A 864 23.39 4.27 27.92
N GLY A 865 23.42 3.58 29.06
CA GLY A 865 22.81 2.26 29.21
C GLY A 865 22.25 1.99 30.60
N LEU A 866 20.98 1.59 30.65
CA LEU A 866 20.26 1.14 31.83
C LEU A 866 20.29 -0.39 31.92
N TYR A 867 20.98 -0.95 32.92
CA TYR A 867 21.14 -2.40 33.10
C TYR A 867 20.88 -2.83 34.56
N TYR A 868 20.58 -4.11 34.78
CA TYR A 868 20.29 -4.65 36.12
C TYR A 868 21.42 -5.54 36.63
N ASN A 869 22.03 -5.18 37.76
CA ASN A 869 22.99 -6.03 38.48
C ASN A 869 22.78 -5.92 39.99
N SER A 870 21.83 -6.70 40.51
CA SER A 870 21.26 -6.65 41.87
C SER A 870 20.48 -5.38 42.22
N LYS A 871 20.61 -4.34 41.40
CA LYS A 871 19.88 -3.07 41.33
C LYS A 871 19.97 -2.54 39.90
N TYR A 872 19.16 -1.55 39.53
CA TYR A 872 19.35 -0.84 38.27
C TYR A 872 20.54 0.13 38.34
N TYR A 873 21.28 0.19 37.24
CA TYR A 873 22.41 1.11 37.03
C TYR A 873 22.24 1.81 35.69
N LEU A 874 22.39 3.13 35.68
CA LEU A 874 22.46 3.95 34.47
C LEU A 874 23.91 4.41 34.27
N ALA A 875 24.62 3.71 33.39
CA ALA A 875 25.95 4.07 32.90
C ALA A 875 25.82 5.13 31.78
N SER A 876 26.71 6.12 31.74
CA SER A 876 26.74 7.14 30.66
C SER A 876 27.92 6.96 29.71
N LYS A 877 29.12 6.66 30.23
CA LYS A 877 30.27 6.22 29.43
C LYS A 877 31.24 5.41 30.27
N GLU A 878 31.07 4.09 30.28
CA GLU A 878 31.75 3.17 31.19
C GLU A 878 32.48 2.05 30.42
N THR A 879 33.65 1.65 30.92
CA THR A 879 34.31 0.41 30.45
C THR A 879 33.79 -0.76 31.28
N MET A 880 32.91 -1.55 30.68
CA MET A 880 32.25 -2.67 31.34
C MET A 880 33.19 -3.87 31.47
N THR A 881 33.17 -4.48 32.65
CA THR A 881 33.76 -5.79 32.93
C THR A 881 32.67 -6.73 33.45
N ASN A 882 32.88 -8.04 33.32
CA ASN A 882 31.91 -9.04 33.76
C ASN A 882 31.54 -8.85 35.25
N GLY A 883 30.27 -8.53 35.53
CA GLY A 883 29.76 -8.25 36.87
C GLY A 883 29.92 -6.80 37.36
N ALA A 884 30.31 -5.86 36.49
CA ALA A 884 30.45 -4.43 36.80
C ALA A 884 29.17 -3.78 37.36
N LYS A 885 29.36 -2.75 38.18
CA LYS A 885 28.33 -1.95 38.89
C LYS A 885 28.68 -0.47 38.82
N LEU A 886 28.78 0.02 37.58
CA LEU A 886 29.20 1.37 37.19
C LEU A 886 28.00 2.21 36.74
N GLY A 887 28.15 3.53 36.72
CA GLY A 887 27.04 4.47 36.52
C GLY A 887 26.29 4.87 37.80
N THR A 888 25.22 5.65 37.64
CA THR A 888 24.31 6.03 38.74
C THR A 888 23.35 4.90 39.09
N ASN A 889 22.78 4.89 40.29
CA ASN A 889 21.78 3.91 40.73
C ASN A 889 20.39 4.59 40.78
N PRO A 890 19.63 4.63 39.67
CA PRO A 890 18.28 5.18 39.67
C PRO A 890 17.26 4.23 40.33
N THR A 891 16.08 4.78 40.63
CA THR A 891 14.86 3.97 40.72
C THR A 891 14.25 3.87 39.33
N VAL A 892 13.86 2.66 38.93
CA VAL A 892 13.12 2.39 37.68
C VAL A 892 11.81 1.72 38.06
N SER A 893 10.76 2.04 37.32
CA SER A 893 9.38 1.66 37.62
C SER A 893 8.62 1.30 36.34
N ASP A 894 7.45 0.67 36.50
CA ASP A 894 6.58 0.35 35.37
C ASP A 894 6.08 1.60 34.61
N SER A 895 6.07 2.77 35.26
CA SER A 895 5.69 4.07 34.69
C SER A 895 6.81 4.76 33.89
N ASP A 896 8.01 4.20 33.85
CA ASP A 896 9.10 4.67 32.99
C ASP A 896 9.01 4.14 31.54
N PHE A 897 7.95 3.38 31.23
CA PHE A 897 7.66 2.73 29.95
C PHE A 897 6.27 3.11 29.44
N MET A 898 6.07 3.11 28.11
CA MET A 898 4.79 3.47 27.49
C MET A 898 3.68 2.46 27.81
N THR A 899 3.98 1.16 27.69
CA THR A 899 3.12 0.08 28.18
C THR A 899 3.94 -1.15 28.56
N LEU A 900 3.47 -1.87 29.57
CA LEU A 900 4.00 -3.17 30.00
C LEU A 900 2.88 -4.21 30.08
N ASN A 901 1.81 -4.02 29.30
CA ASN A 901 0.76 -5.00 29.13
C ASN A 901 1.30 -6.10 28.21
N VAL A 902 1.86 -7.16 28.80
CA VAL A 902 2.43 -8.27 28.04
C VAL A 902 1.33 -8.91 27.17
N PRO A 903 1.56 -9.10 25.86
CA PRO A 903 0.62 -9.80 24.99
C PRO A 903 0.31 -11.21 25.48
N ALA A 904 -0.86 -11.74 25.12
CA ALA A 904 -1.17 -13.15 25.34
C ALA A 904 -0.30 -14.08 24.47
N MET A 905 -0.33 -15.38 24.77
CA MET A 905 0.25 -16.46 23.95
C MET A 905 -0.91 -17.24 23.30
N GLY A 906 -0.68 -17.90 22.17
CA GLY A 906 -1.64 -18.80 21.49
C GLY A 906 -2.93 -18.13 21.02
N SER A 907 -2.95 -16.81 20.94
CA SER A 907 -4.18 -16.00 20.71
C SER A 907 -3.91 -14.66 20.03
N THR A 908 -2.72 -14.47 19.46
CA THR A 908 -2.34 -13.26 18.70
C THR A 908 -1.38 -13.66 17.59
N ALA A 909 -1.80 -13.49 16.35
CA ALA A 909 -0.95 -13.69 15.17
C ALA A 909 0.00 -12.50 15.04
N PHE A 910 1.14 -12.50 15.72
CA PHE A 910 2.05 -11.34 15.76
C PHE A 910 2.63 -10.97 14.40
N HIS A 911 2.69 -11.92 13.45
CA HIS A 911 3.04 -11.63 12.06
C HIS A 911 2.06 -10.68 11.35
N LYS A 912 0.80 -10.60 11.82
CA LYS A 912 -0.24 -9.68 11.37
C LYS A 912 -0.42 -8.52 12.37
N ALA A 913 -0.64 -8.83 13.65
CA ALA A 913 -1.02 -7.84 14.69
C ALA A 913 0.09 -6.87 15.14
N TRP A 914 1.37 -7.14 14.86
CA TRP A 914 2.53 -6.31 15.26
C TRP A 914 3.30 -5.76 14.06
N ARG A 915 2.61 -5.44 12.96
CA ARG A 915 3.19 -4.76 11.79
C ARG A 915 2.42 -3.49 11.43
N ASN A 916 3.15 -2.48 10.98
CA ASN A 916 2.62 -1.34 10.23
C ASN A 916 2.27 -1.78 8.78
N ALA A 917 1.64 -0.89 8.01
CA ALA A 917 1.24 -1.17 6.63
C ALA A 917 2.43 -1.43 5.67
N ASP A 918 3.62 -0.92 5.97
CA ASP A 918 4.89 -1.22 5.26
C ASP A 918 5.54 -2.55 5.69
N GLY A 919 4.87 -3.29 6.60
CA GLY A 919 5.37 -4.51 7.21
C GLY A 919 6.33 -4.30 8.38
N SER A 920 6.77 -3.07 8.66
CA SER A 920 7.74 -2.80 9.73
C SER A 920 7.13 -3.09 11.11
N PRO A 921 7.90 -3.59 12.10
CA PRO A 921 7.33 -3.94 13.39
C PRO A 921 6.73 -2.76 14.15
N ASN A 922 5.56 -2.98 14.76
CA ASN A 922 4.94 -2.06 15.71
C ASN A 922 4.38 -2.83 16.91
N PRO A 923 5.16 -2.97 18.00
CA PRO A 923 4.72 -3.61 19.23
C PRO A 923 3.90 -2.68 20.15
N GLY A 924 3.39 -1.55 19.65
CA GLY A 924 2.54 -0.62 20.41
C GLY A 924 3.25 0.05 21.61
N GLY A 925 4.57 0.20 21.53
CA GLY A 925 5.40 0.75 22.61
C GLY A 925 5.60 -0.20 23.82
N PHE A 926 5.39 -1.51 23.64
CA PHE A 926 5.61 -2.50 24.70
C PHE A 926 7.07 -2.52 25.18
N ALA A 927 7.29 -2.16 26.45
CA ALA A 927 8.62 -1.90 27.03
C ALA A 927 9.47 -0.84 26.28
N GLU A 928 8.84 0.03 25.49
CA GLU A 928 9.48 1.22 24.91
C GLU A 928 9.50 2.36 25.94
N THR A 929 10.55 3.18 25.94
CA THR A 929 10.64 4.37 26.81
C THR A 929 9.91 5.55 26.16
N PRO A 930 9.05 6.30 26.88
CA PRO A 930 8.30 7.40 26.28
C PRO A 930 9.23 8.55 25.90
N ALA A 931 9.01 9.17 24.73
CA ALA A 931 9.86 10.21 24.16
C ALA A 931 10.01 11.50 25.00
N ASN A 932 9.22 11.66 26.07
CA ASN A 932 9.28 12.75 27.03
C ASN A 932 9.67 12.30 28.47
N GLY A 933 10.00 11.02 28.66
CA GLY A 933 10.35 10.43 29.96
C GLY A 933 11.82 10.50 30.33
N THR A 934 12.14 10.05 31.55
CA THR A 934 13.51 10.02 32.13
C THR A 934 14.54 9.34 31.24
N TYR A 935 14.11 8.31 30.50
CA TYR A 935 14.98 7.42 29.72
C TYR A 935 14.71 7.49 28.20
N ALA A 936 14.09 8.58 27.71
CA ALA A 936 13.61 8.81 26.34
C ALA A 936 14.63 8.70 25.17
N LYS A 937 15.85 8.22 25.43
CA LYS A 937 16.91 7.96 24.44
C LYS A 937 17.48 6.54 24.58
N LEU A 938 16.93 5.72 25.47
CA LEU A 938 17.44 4.41 25.83
C LEU A 938 16.42 3.35 25.42
N GLY A 939 16.95 2.24 24.90
CA GLY A 939 16.19 1.10 24.44
C GLY A 939 15.88 1.19 22.95
N TYR A 940 15.05 0.27 22.51
CA TYR A 940 14.48 0.28 21.17
C TYR A 940 13.37 1.34 21.05
N HIS A 941 13.12 1.79 19.82
CA HIS A 941 12.00 2.65 19.47
C HIS A 941 11.34 2.15 18.18
N MET A 942 10.03 1.84 18.24
CA MET A 942 9.22 1.35 17.11
C MET A 942 7.78 1.87 17.10
N VAL A 943 7.26 2.41 18.20
CA VAL A 943 5.85 2.84 18.30
C VAL A 943 5.46 3.91 17.27
N ASN A 944 6.43 4.70 16.79
CA ASN A 944 6.29 5.72 15.76
C ASN A 944 6.77 5.23 14.37
N GLY A 945 6.85 3.90 14.18
CA GLY A 945 7.49 3.26 13.03
C GLY A 945 9.02 3.23 13.13
N VAL A 946 9.67 2.57 12.17
CA VAL A 946 11.13 2.50 12.05
C VAL A 946 11.59 2.84 10.64
N SER A 947 12.73 3.54 10.52
CA SER A 947 13.36 3.76 9.23
C SER A 947 14.08 2.49 8.79
N GLN A 948 13.37 1.66 8.02
CA GLN A 948 13.97 0.52 7.33
C GLN A 948 14.71 0.97 6.08
N THR A 949 15.60 0.12 5.57
CA THR A 949 16.16 0.39 4.24
C THR A 949 15.12 -0.02 3.20
N ALA A 950 14.89 0.84 2.20
CA ALA A 950 14.06 0.47 1.05
C ALA A 950 14.60 -0.83 0.44
N THR A 951 13.69 -1.74 0.09
CA THR A 951 14.05 -2.98 -0.60
C THR A 951 14.77 -2.63 -1.90
N PRO A 952 15.90 -3.27 -2.25
CA PRO A 952 16.66 -2.92 -3.46
C PRO A 952 15.74 -2.91 -4.68
N ALA A 953 15.56 -1.73 -5.29
CA ALA A 953 14.68 -1.57 -6.43
C ALA A 953 15.12 -2.52 -7.56
N ILE A 954 14.14 -3.11 -8.26
CA ILE A 954 14.35 -3.98 -9.42
C ILE A 954 14.78 -3.08 -10.59
N GLY A 955 16.04 -2.68 -10.56
CA GLY A 955 16.64 -1.71 -11.45
C GLY A 955 16.66 -2.16 -12.91
N VAL A 956 15.95 -1.41 -13.75
CA VAL A 956 16.22 -1.32 -15.19
C VAL A 956 17.72 -1.05 -15.38
N PRO A 957 18.43 -1.83 -16.23
CA PRO A 957 19.87 -1.73 -16.33
C PRO A 957 20.27 -0.38 -16.93
N ALA A 958 21.02 0.42 -16.17
CA ALA A 958 21.62 1.64 -16.68
C ALA A 958 22.54 1.31 -17.86
N HIS A 959 22.36 2.02 -18.97
CA HIS A 959 23.12 1.79 -20.19
C HIS A 959 24.57 2.26 -19.99
N GLN A 960 25.47 1.34 -19.62
CA GLN A 960 26.89 1.64 -19.63
C GLN A 960 27.32 1.99 -21.06
N GLN A 961 28.04 3.08 -21.20
CA GLN A 961 28.69 3.48 -22.45
C GLN A 961 30.00 2.73 -22.57
N ASP A 962 30.07 1.74 -23.46
CA ASP A 962 31.36 1.22 -23.91
C ASP A 962 32.14 2.33 -24.65
N PRO A 963 33.45 2.46 -24.42
CA PRO A 963 34.25 3.51 -25.03
C PRO A 963 34.44 3.29 -26.53
N THR A 964 34.42 4.39 -27.29
CA THR A 964 34.60 4.39 -28.74
C THR A 964 36.03 4.05 -29.17
N GLU A 965 36.21 3.03 -30.00
CA GLU A 965 37.38 2.91 -30.89
C GLU A 965 36.98 3.01 -32.36
N GLN A 966 37.93 3.45 -33.20
CA GLN A 966 37.72 3.76 -34.62
C GLN A 966 38.16 2.61 -35.56
N PRO A 967 37.70 2.60 -36.83
CA PRO A 967 37.79 1.41 -37.68
C PRO A 967 39.14 1.23 -38.38
N THR A 968 39.48 -0.05 -38.63
CA THR A 968 40.51 -0.49 -39.59
C THR A 968 39.98 -1.61 -40.51
N GLU A 969 40.70 -1.92 -41.58
CA GLU A 969 40.12 -2.40 -42.84
C GLU A 969 39.86 -3.91 -43.00
N LYS A 970 39.10 -4.21 -44.07
CA LYS A 970 38.72 -5.52 -44.65
C LYS A 970 39.96 -6.31 -45.17
N PRO A 971 39.91 -7.65 -45.29
CA PRO A 971 39.22 -8.33 -46.42
C PRO A 971 38.42 -9.59 -46.00
N THR A 972 37.19 -9.84 -46.46
CA THR A 972 36.76 -10.36 -47.80
C THR A 972 37.32 -11.73 -48.20
N GLU A 973 36.52 -12.79 -48.06
CA GLU A 973 36.49 -13.95 -48.98
C GLU A 973 35.14 -14.71 -48.90
N GLN A 974 34.78 -15.48 -49.93
CA GLN A 974 33.44 -16.09 -50.15
C GLN A 974 33.51 -17.18 -51.27
N PRO A 975 32.43 -17.93 -51.59
CA PRO A 975 31.92 -19.17 -50.97
C PRO A 975 32.10 -20.45 -51.83
N THR A 976 31.89 -21.64 -51.23
CA THR A 976 31.57 -22.95 -51.89
C THR A 976 31.22 -24.00 -50.81
N GLU A 977 30.43 -25.06 -50.99
CA GLU A 977 29.35 -25.40 -51.94
C GLU A 977 28.53 -26.60 -51.35
N GLN A 978 27.41 -26.99 -51.98
CA GLN A 978 26.50 -28.05 -51.49
C GLN A 978 26.66 -29.39 -52.26
N PRO A 979 26.15 -30.52 -51.73
CA PRO A 979 25.29 -31.36 -52.59
C PRO A 979 24.04 -31.95 -51.88
N THR A 980 23.11 -32.49 -52.67
CA THR A 980 21.76 -32.93 -52.21
C THR A 980 21.24 -34.13 -53.00
N GLN A 981 20.56 -35.09 -52.34
CA GLN A 981 19.64 -36.14 -52.87
C GLN A 981 19.16 -37.01 -51.67
N ALA A 982 17.96 -37.60 -51.58
CA ALA A 982 16.69 -37.45 -52.34
C ALA A 982 15.50 -37.97 -51.47
N GLN A 983 14.26 -37.63 -51.82
CA GLN A 983 13.02 -38.00 -51.09
C GLN A 983 12.52 -39.44 -51.34
N PRO A 984 11.64 -39.97 -50.46
CA PRO A 984 10.20 -39.97 -50.78
C PRO A 984 9.32 -38.98 -49.99
N THR A 985 8.03 -38.99 -50.30
CA THR A 985 6.96 -38.15 -49.71
C THR A 985 6.11 -38.94 -48.72
N ASP A 986 5.64 -38.28 -47.67
CA ASP A 986 4.29 -38.46 -47.13
C ASP A 986 3.78 -37.12 -46.58
N GLY A 987 2.48 -37.03 -46.29
CA GLY A 987 1.79 -35.76 -45.99
C GLY A 987 2.23 -35.08 -44.68
N LEU A 988 2.08 -33.76 -44.65
CA LEU A 988 1.97 -33.02 -43.38
C LEU A 988 0.72 -33.50 -42.64
N PRO A 989 0.72 -33.61 -41.30
CA PRO A 989 -0.52 -33.80 -40.55
C PRO A 989 -1.48 -32.64 -40.82
N GLU A 990 -2.75 -32.94 -41.13
CA GLU A 990 -3.79 -31.92 -41.10
C GLU A 990 -4.13 -31.59 -39.64
N VAL A 991 -4.31 -30.31 -39.36
CA VAL A 991 -4.47 -29.79 -37.99
C VAL A 991 -5.82 -30.22 -37.45
N THR A 992 -5.83 -31.08 -36.42
CA THR A 992 -7.05 -31.65 -35.84
C THR A 992 -7.89 -30.60 -35.10
N MET A 993 -8.82 -29.96 -35.81
CA MET A 993 -9.78 -29.03 -35.22
C MET A 993 -10.89 -29.81 -34.50
N TYR A 994 -10.65 -30.18 -33.25
CA TYR A 994 -11.62 -30.95 -32.46
C TYR A 994 -12.98 -30.23 -32.38
N GLY A 995 -14.04 -30.98 -32.67
CA GLY A 995 -15.42 -30.54 -32.79
C GLY A 995 -15.87 -30.06 -34.18
N ASP A 996 -14.95 -29.82 -35.13
CA ASP A 996 -15.27 -29.58 -36.55
C ASP A 996 -15.50 -30.93 -37.25
N VAL A 997 -16.72 -31.47 -37.09
CA VAL A 997 -17.10 -32.84 -37.49
C VAL A 997 -17.32 -32.94 -38.99
N ASP A 998 -17.82 -31.87 -39.64
CA ASP A 998 -17.97 -31.84 -41.11
C ASP A 998 -16.70 -31.35 -41.85
N CYS A 999 -15.71 -30.87 -41.10
CA CYS A 999 -14.39 -30.42 -41.56
C CYS A 999 -14.44 -29.15 -42.43
N ASN A 1000 -15.34 -28.21 -42.13
CA ASN A 1000 -15.44 -26.93 -42.85
C ASN A 1000 -14.47 -25.84 -42.34
N GLY A 1001 -13.71 -26.11 -41.28
CA GLY A 1001 -12.81 -25.16 -40.62
C GLY A 1001 -13.49 -24.27 -39.59
N LYS A 1002 -14.61 -24.72 -39.01
CA LYS A 1002 -15.38 -24.03 -37.97
C LYS A 1002 -16.03 -25.04 -37.03
N LEU A 1003 -16.21 -24.63 -35.80
CA LEU A 1003 -16.98 -25.33 -34.78
C LEU A 1003 -18.36 -24.65 -34.64
N ASP A 1004 -19.43 -25.25 -35.17
CA ASP A 1004 -20.79 -24.73 -34.97
C ASP A 1004 -21.86 -25.83 -34.76
N ILE A 1005 -23.13 -25.43 -34.66
CA ILE A 1005 -24.24 -26.33 -34.34
C ILE A 1005 -24.51 -27.38 -35.42
N LEU A 1006 -24.02 -27.17 -36.64
CA LEU A 1006 -24.10 -28.14 -37.74
C LEU A 1006 -23.25 -29.39 -37.47
N ASP A 1007 -22.10 -29.26 -36.80
CA ASP A 1007 -21.23 -30.38 -36.42
C ASP A 1007 -21.90 -31.33 -35.44
N VAL A 1008 -22.56 -30.77 -34.43
CA VAL A 1008 -23.41 -31.51 -33.49
C VAL A 1008 -24.52 -32.26 -34.23
N ILE A 1009 -25.13 -31.64 -35.24
CA ILE A 1009 -26.18 -32.26 -36.06
C ILE A 1009 -25.60 -33.35 -36.99
N ALA A 1010 -24.37 -33.21 -37.47
CA ALA A 1010 -23.67 -34.22 -38.27
C ALA A 1010 -23.33 -35.46 -37.43
N LEU A 1011 -22.70 -35.27 -36.26
CA LEU A 1011 -22.36 -36.38 -35.37
C LEU A 1011 -23.59 -37.14 -34.88
N ASN A 1012 -24.64 -36.44 -34.44
CA ASN A 1012 -25.87 -37.12 -33.98
C ASN A 1012 -26.56 -37.94 -35.09
N LYS A 1013 -26.44 -37.58 -36.37
CA LYS A 1013 -26.92 -38.43 -37.47
C LYS A 1013 -26.03 -39.66 -37.65
N ASN A 1014 -24.71 -39.52 -37.59
CA ASN A 1014 -23.80 -40.66 -37.63
C ASN A 1014 -24.12 -41.68 -36.52
N LEU A 1015 -24.30 -41.20 -35.27
CA LEU A 1015 -24.64 -42.03 -34.11
C LEU A 1015 -26.02 -42.70 -34.22
N LEU A 1016 -27.06 -41.97 -34.67
CA LEU A 1016 -28.45 -42.47 -34.68
C LEU A 1016 -28.83 -43.27 -35.93
N THR A 1017 -28.21 -43.03 -37.09
CA THR A 1017 -28.60 -43.67 -38.37
C THR A 1017 -27.44 -44.28 -39.15
N GLY A 1018 -26.19 -44.04 -38.75
CA GLY A 1018 -25.01 -44.49 -39.50
C GLY A 1018 -24.68 -43.65 -40.73
N ASP A 1019 -25.26 -42.45 -40.88
CA ASP A 1019 -24.91 -41.51 -41.95
C ASP A 1019 -23.41 -41.18 -41.90
N PRO A 1020 -22.65 -41.27 -43.01
CA PRO A 1020 -21.19 -41.24 -42.95
C PRO A 1020 -20.63 -39.83 -42.74
N ILE A 1021 -19.82 -39.67 -41.69
CA ILE A 1021 -18.84 -38.59 -41.52
C ILE A 1021 -17.44 -39.07 -41.97
N SER A 1022 -16.52 -38.14 -42.25
CA SER A 1022 -15.18 -38.47 -42.76
C SER A 1022 -14.28 -39.10 -41.69
N ASP A 1023 -13.16 -39.70 -42.09
CA ASP A 1023 -12.18 -40.22 -41.11
C ASP A 1023 -11.63 -39.11 -40.21
N GLN A 1024 -11.23 -37.96 -40.79
CA GLN A 1024 -10.83 -36.80 -40.00
C GLN A 1024 -12.00 -36.21 -39.19
N GLY A 1025 -13.22 -36.26 -39.70
CA GLY A 1025 -14.43 -35.86 -38.97
C GLY A 1025 -14.66 -36.72 -37.72
N ARG A 1026 -14.34 -38.02 -37.74
CA ARG A 1026 -14.32 -38.84 -36.52
C ARG A 1026 -13.17 -38.50 -35.57
N VAL A 1027 -11.98 -38.15 -36.10
CA VAL A 1027 -10.83 -37.74 -35.28
C VAL A 1027 -11.13 -36.41 -34.58
N ASN A 1028 -11.76 -35.47 -35.29
CA ASN A 1028 -12.22 -34.19 -34.74
C ASN A 1028 -13.40 -34.41 -33.78
N ALA A 1029 -14.31 -35.35 -34.04
CA ALA A 1029 -15.44 -35.66 -33.18
C ALA A 1029 -15.07 -36.32 -31.84
N ASP A 1030 -13.95 -37.03 -31.77
CA ASP A 1030 -13.45 -37.73 -30.56
C ASP A 1030 -12.78 -36.72 -29.61
N VAL A 1031 -13.60 -35.88 -28.97
CA VAL A 1031 -13.17 -34.68 -28.24
C VAL A 1031 -12.82 -34.94 -26.78
N ASP A 1032 -13.49 -35.89 -26.12
CA ASP A 1032 -13.13 -36.30 -24.75
C ASP A 1032 -12.16 -37.48 -24.71
N ARG A 1033 -11.96 -38.15 -25.86
CA ARG A 1033 -11.01 -39.24 -26.08
C ARG A 1033 -11.23 -40.45 -25.17
N SER A 1034 -12.44 -40.61 -24.63
CA SER A 1034 -12.83 -41.77 -23.83
C SER A 1034 -12.81 -43.09 -24.62
N ASN A 1035 -13.00 -43.02 -25.95
CA ASN A 1035 -12.96 -44.17 -26.85
C ASN A 1035 -12.30 -43.82 -28.21
N PRO A 1036 -10.95 -43.79 -28.28
CA PRO A 1036 -10.22 -43.18 -29.38
C PRO A 1036 -10.66 -43.58 -30.80
N TYR A 1037 -10.97 -42.56 -31.61
CA TYR A 1037 -11.46 -42.62 -33.00
C TYR A 1037 -12.85 -43.25 -33.23
N ALA A 1038 -13.60 -43.50 -32.14
CA ALA A 1038 -14.94 -44.06 -32.13
C ALA A 1038 -15.88 -43.22 -31.24
N PRO A 1039 -16.19 -41.97 -31.65
CA PRO A 1039 -16.89 -40.98 -30.85
C PRO A 1039 -18.32 -41.40 -30.50
N ASP A 1040 -18.87 -40.91 -29.38
CA ASP A 1040 -20.21 -41.27 -28.91
C ASP A 1040 -21.13 -40.10 -28.47
N GLU A 1041 -22.23 -40.40 -27.78
CA GLU A 1041 -23.21 -39.41 -27.29
C GLU A 1041 -22.56 -38.39 -26.32
N THR A 1042 -21.49 -38.77 -25.63
CA THR A 1042 -20.71 -37.93 -24.71
C THR A 1042 -19.93 -36.87 -25.47
N ASP A 1043 -19.24 -37.27 -26.55
CA ASP A 1043 -18.57 -36.34 -27.47
C ASP A 1043 -19.55 -35.37 -28.10
N SER A 1044 -20.67 -35.86 -28.62
CA SER A 1044 -21.75 -35.04 -29.18
C SER A 1044 -22.26 -33.98 -28.19
N LEU A 1045 -22.43 -34.37 -26.93
CA LEU A 1045 -22.78 -33.45 -25.84
C LEU A 1045 -21.64 -32.48 -25.49
N ASN A 1046 -20.38 -32.87 -25.62
CA ASN A 1046 -19.22 -32.03 -25.35
C ASN A 1046 -18.97 -31.00 -26.47
N ILE A 1047 -19.11 -31.39 -27.73
CA ILE A 1047 -19.12 -30.47 -28.88
C ILE A 1047 -20.27 -29.47 -28.73
N LEU A 1048 -21.48 -29.94 -28.36
CA LEU A 1048 -22.61 -29.04 -28.11
C LEU A 1048 -22.32 -28.03 -26.99
N LYS A 1049 -21.75 -28.45 -25.85
CA LYS A 1049 -21.34 -27.53 -24.77
C LYS A 1049 -20.35 -26.48 -25.27
N ALA A 1050 -19.41 -26.83 -26.15
CA ALA A 1050 -18.42 -25.89 -26.66
C ALA A 1050 -18.97 -24.91 -27.70
N VAL A 1051 -19.89 -25.36 -28.54
CA VAL A 1051 -20.68 -24.48 -29.45
C VAL A 1051 -21.54 -23.46 -28.69
N VAL A 1052 -21.81 -23.69 -27.39
CA VAL A 1052 -22.45 -22.73 -26.48
C VAL A 1052 -21.51 -22.23 -25.35
N GLU A 1053 -20.19 -22.28 -25.58
CA GLU A 1053 -19.14 -21.71 -24.70
C GLU A 1053 -19.09 -22.22 -23.25
N LEU A 1054 -19.77 -23.33 -22.93
CA LEU A 1054 -19.79 -23.95 -21.58
C LEU A 1054 -18.55 -24.81 -21.28
N ILE A 1055 -17.84 -25.27 -22.31
CA ILE A 1055 -16.49 -25.88 -22.21
C ILE A 1055 -15.66 -25.44 -23.42
N THR A 1056 -14.34 -25.63 -23.39
CA THR A 1056 -13.49 -25.46 -24.58
C THR A 1056 -13.00 -26.83 -25.05
N LEU A 1057 -13.09 -27.09 -26.37
CA LEU A 1057 -12.52 -28.30 -26.95
C LEU A 1057 -11.00 -28.13 -27.12
N PRO A 1058 -10.20 -29.21 -27.04
CA PRO A 1058 -8.77 -29.11 -27.25
C PRO A 1058 -8.48 -28.78 -28.72
N LEU A 1059 -8.05 -27.55 -29.06
CA LEU A 1059 -7.57 -27.29 -30.41
C LEU A 1059 -6.30 -28.11 -30.68
N GLY A 1060 -6.32 -28.95 -31.71
CA GLY A 1060 -5.14 -29.68 -32.18
C GLY A 1060 -4.12 -28.72 -32.80
N ASN A 1061 -2.85 -29.11 -32.72
CA ASN A 1061 -1.72 -28.48 -33.42
C ASN A 1061 -1.17 -29.44 -34.47
#